data_AF-A0AAD4KJX3-F1
#
_entry.id   AF-A0AAD4KJX3-F1
#
_cell.length_a   1.000
_cell.length_b   1.000
_cell.length_c   1.000
_cell.angle_alpha   90.00
_cell.angle_beta   90.00
_cell.angle_gamma   90.00
#
_symmetry.space_group_name_H-M   'P 1'
#
loop_
_entity.id
_entity.type
_entity.pdbx_description
1 polymer ?
#
loop_
_entity_poly.entity_id
_entity_poly.type
_entity_poly.pdbx_seq_one_letter_code
_entity_poly.pdbx_strand_id
1 'polypeptide(L)'
;MTSLASLQTEQKNVKTSNIDAVSSLEICQMINEEDDTVAKAVKTCLPQIAAAIDVIVPRLLAGGRVIYTGAGTSGRLGVLDASEIPPTFSAPPWQFVGLIAGGDEAIRNAVEGAEDLEDMGAADLAGLSPPANEKDVVVGIASSGRTPYVLGSLKYAQTLRAATVGLSCVRPSALEKFCDILIECVTGPEVITGSTRLKAGTATKMILNMISTGSQVRIGKTFGNFMVDLKTTNDKLRDRARRVVHDIVRSTSALDINQEKLLDQVLAQCDGEVKLSILVATLSCSPEEGKAKLLASSGSLKRAISKPNAMTTLNVLGLNCGTSIDVLQSKLSQSTECEKSMLTMLLGIDVALCRISSLASSNDVQIELISYTEVSVDPDIRNHVLRLCRPNQKAATTSLAEICDLNFALGKEFFRAIEESKVDLAEVDLIASHGQTLWHQPLGEDRSTLQMAEPSIIAHKSKRTVVSNFRVAELAAGRQGAPLAGFFEAGLLLDQKVTRISQNIGGMGNATVLPASSNSKSDELSPVYLAFDTGPGNVLIDAAMRILTDGKQHYDRDGILGAKGESEIDEDLVDSFLKSEPYFQRQPPKTTGRELFSDDISCALVKRMQASGKSPEAIIATITRITAESIARAYEQFVIPFLGEGHDIDEIYICGGGAYNPNILKHLQARFPESRVLKLNDAPTKLDPSAKEAVMFALLGYLCICGRSVPIAADAESLDPAILGVVTPGENYREILQKVVRAQDFGNIGKLGRILMLESKG
;
A
#
# COMPACT_ATOMS: atom_id res chain seq x y z
N MET A 1 -26.37 15.37 -32.53
CA MET A 1 -27.27 15.10 -31.39
C MET A 1 -27.64 13.64 -31.42
N THR A 2 -27.25 12.87 -30.41
CA THR A 2 -27.65 11.46 -30.23
C THR A 2 -29.14 11.41 -29.88
N SER A 3 -29.92 10.58 -30.59
CA SER A 3 -31.35 10.40 -30.32
C SER A 3 -31.57 9.84 -28.91
N LEU A 4 -32.62 10.28 -28.20
CA LEU A 4 -33.04 9.78 -26.89
C LEU A 4 -33.08 8.24 -26.84
N ALA A 5 -33.58 7.62 -27.91
CA ALA A 5 -33.71 6.17 -28.05
C ALA A 5 -32.36 5.40 -28.07
N SER A 6 -31.23 6.10 -28.24
CA SER A 6 -29.90 5.50 -28.25
C SER A 6 -29.24 5.43 -26.85
N LEU A 7 -29.81 6.11 -25.85
CA LEU A 7 -29.27 6.08 -24.49
C LEU A 7 -29.45 4.70 -23.86
N GLN A 8 -28.41 4.22 -23.16
CA GLN A 8 -28.41 2.90 -22.54
C GLN A 8 -29.53 2.72 -21.50
N THR A 9 -29.91 3.80 -20.81
CA THR A 9 -31.03 3.83 -19.87
C THR A 9 -32.41 3.76 -20.54
N GLU A 10 -32.50 4.10 -21.83
CA GLU A 10 -33.74 4.13 -22.62
C GLU A 10 -33.92 2.87 -23.47
N GLN A 11 -32.93 1.97 -23.47
CA GLN A 11 -33.02 0.70 -24.19
C GLN A 11 -34.01 -0.26 -23.52
N LYS A 12 -34.65 -1.12 -24.31
CA LYS A 12 -35.52 -2.17 -23.80
C LYS A 12 -34.69 -3.26 -23.11
N ASN A 13 -35.03 -3.60 -21.87
CA ASN A 13 -34.43 -4.72 -21.18
C ASN A 13 -35.09 -6.03 -21.62
N VAL A 14 -34.32 -6.90 -22.28
CA VAL A 14 -34.84 -8.18 -22.79
C VAL A 14 -35.24 -9.14 -21.68
N LYS A 15 -34.57 -9.08 -20.52
CA LYS A 15 -34.82 -9.97 -19.38
C LYS A 15 -36.12 -9.69 -18.65
N THR A 16 -36.64 -8.47 -18.77
CA THR A 16 -37.86 -8.01 -18.09
C THR A 16 -38.97 -7.70 -19.11
N SER A 17 -38.88 -8.27 -20.31
CA SER A 17 -39.74 -7.92 -21.43
C SER A 17 -41.22 -8.31 -21.27
N ASN A 18 -41.53 -9.23 -20.36
CA ASN A 18 -42.86 -9.71 -20.00
C ASN A 18 -43.22 -9.44 -18.53
N ILE A 19 -42.55 -8.49 -17.87
CA ILE A 19 -42.73 -8.21 -16.43
C ILE A 19 -44.16 -7.82 -16.04
N ASP A 20 -44.97 -7.35 -17.00
CA ASP A 20 -46.38 -7.00 -16.83
C ASP A 20 -47.33 -8.21 -16.79
N ALA A 21 -46.85 -9.40 -17.16
CA ALA A 21 -47.66 -10.61 -17.30
C ALA A 21 -47.30 -11.72 -16.30
N VAL A 22 -46.36 -11.49 -15.39
CA VAL A 22 -45.90 -12.48 -14.40
C VAL A 22 -46.49 -12.22 -13.00
N SER A 23 -46.37 -13.21 -12.11
CA SER A 23 -46.85 -13.08 -10.73
C SER A 23 -46.05 -12.03 -9.94
N SER A 24 -46.62 -11.52 -8.84
CA SER A 24 -45.92 -10.53 -8.00
C SER A 24 -44.58 -11.03 -7.46
N LEU A 25 -44.45 -12.34 -7.19
CA LEU A 25 -43.17 -12.93 -6.76
C LEU A 25 -42.13 -12.87 -7.88
N GLU A 26 -42.52 -13.22 -9.10
CA GLU A 26 -41.64 -13.16 -10.28
C GLU A 26 -41.25 -11.72 -10.60
N ILE A 27 -42.16 -10.74 -10.44
CA ILE A 27 -41.83 -9.30 -10.54
C ILE A 27 -40.71 -8.94 -9.56
N CYS A 28 -40.83 -9.35 -8.28
CA CYS A 28 -39.81 -9.09 -7.27
C CYS A 28 -38.46 -9.75 -7.60
N GLN A 29 -38.49 -10.99 -8.10
CA GLN A 29 -37.27 -11.71 -8.50
C GLN A 29 -36.57 -11.02 -9.67
N MET A 30 -37.32 -10.67 -10.73
CA MET A 30 -36.78 -9.97 -11.89
C MET A 30 -36.16 -8.61 -11.52
N ILE A 31 -36.81 -7.84 -10.64
CA ILE A 31 -36.26 -6.57 -10.12
C ILE A 31 -34.95 -6.84 -9.36
N ASN A 32 -34.96 -7.79 -8.41
CA ASN A 32 -33.81 -8.06 -7.56
C ASN A 32 -32.59 -8.59 -8.32
N GLU A 33 -32.81 -9.42 -9.33
CA GLU A 33 -31.74 -9.92 -10.21
C GLU A 33 -31.06 -8.79 -10.99
N GLU A 34 -31.83 -7.79 -11.42
CA GLU A 34 -31.29 -6.62 -12.10
C GLU A 34 -30.61 -5.65 -11.12
N ASP A 35 -31.12 -5.51 -9.89
CA ASP A 35 -30.49 -4.71 -8.83
C ASP A 35 -29.11 -5.26 -8.42
N ASP A 36 -28.90 -6.58 -8.44
CA ASP A 36 -27.58 -7.21 -8.15
C ASP A 36 -26.46 -6.72 -9.11
N THR A 37 -26.83 -6.23 -10.29
CA THR A 37 -25.88 -5.68 -11.26
C THR A 37 -25.39 -4.28 -10.89
N VAL A 38 -26.13 -3.55 -10.05
CA VAL A 38 -25.86 -2.14 -9.75
C VAL A 38 -24.56 -1.97 -8.98
N ALA A 39 -24.33 -2.78 -7.94
CA ALA A 39 -23.08 -2.72 -7.16
C ALA A 39 -21.84 -3.01 -8.01
N LYS A 40 -21.97 -3.91 -9.00
CA LYS A 40 -20.90 -4.23 -9.97
C LYS A 40 -20.61 -3.03 -10.87
N ALA A 41 -21.63 -2.32 -11.33
CA ALA A 41 -21.46 -1.08 -12.09
C ALA A 41 -20.75 0.01 -11.25
N VAL A 42 -21.21 0.24 -10.02
CA VAL A 42 -20.59 1.21 -9.10
C VAL A 42 -19.13 0.85 -8.80
N LYS A 43 -18.79 -0.44 -8.68
CA LYS A 43 -17.41 -0.90 -8.48
C LYS A 43 -16.45 -0.39 -9.56
N THR A 44 -16.92 -0.25 -10.80
CA THR A 44 -16.10 0.27 -11.92
C THR A 44 -15.82 1.77 -11.81
N CYS A 45 -16.57 2.50 -10.99
CA CYS A 45 -16.47 3.94 -10.79
C CYS A 45 -15.70 4.34 -9.53
N LEU A 46 -15.24 3.38 -8.71
CA LEU A 46 -14.55 3.67 -7.45
C LEU A 46 -13.36 4.64 -7.60
N PRO A 47 -12.51 4.57 -8.64
CA PRO A 47 -11.43 5.53 -8.82
C PRO A 47 -11.92 6.98 -8.98
N GLN A 48 -12.99 7.20 -9.75
CA GLN A 48 -13.55 8.52 -9.99
C GLN A 48 -14.32 9.04 -8.77
N ILE A 49 -14.99 8.16 -8.01
CA ILE A 49 -15.62 8.49 -6.74
C ILE A 49 -14.55 8.92 -5.72
N ALA A 50 -13.42 8.20 -5.64
CA ALA A 50 -12.29 8.56 -4.79
C ALA A 50 -11.68 9.90 -5.19
N ALA A 51 -11.47 10.13 -6.49
CA ALA A 51 -11.00 11.41 -7.00
C ALA A 51 -11.94 12.57 -6.63
N ALA A 52 -13.26 12.36 -6.71
CA ALA A 52 -14.25 13.37 -6.31
C ALA A 52 -14.11 13.69 -4.80
N ILE A 53 -13.94 12.68 -3.95
CA ILE A 53 -13.68 12.86 -2.51
C ILE A 53 -12.39 13.67 -2.29
N ASP A 54 -11.29 13.33 -2.99
CA ASP A 54 -10.01 14.03 -2.83
C ASP A 54 -10.06 15.50 -3.29
N VAL A 55 -10.96 15.85 -4.21
CA VAL A 55 -11.25 17.26 -4.60
C VAL A 55 -12.14 17.98 -3.58
N ILE A 56 -13.08 17.26 -2.96
CA ILE A 56 -14.04 17.79 -1.98
C ILE A 56 -13.39 18.09 -0.64
N VAL A 57 -12.58 17.16 -0.12
CA VAL A 57 -11.97 17.25 1.22
C VAL A 57 -11.20 18.55 1.48
N PRO A 58 -10.24 18.99 0.65
CA PRO A 58 -9.50 20.23 0.89
C PRO A 58 -10.40 21.48 0.84
N ARG A 59 -11.47 21.46 0.04
CA ARG A 59 -12.44 22.57 -0.08
C ARG A 59 -13.35 22.67 1.13
N LEU A 60 -13.85 21.54 1.64
CA LEU A 60 -14.58 21.51 2.90
C LEU A 60 -13.72 22.02 4.06
N LEU A 61 -12.44 21.65 4.11
CA LEU A 61 -11.49 22.14 5.12
C LEU A 61 -11.20 23.64 4.98
N ALA A 62 -11.28 24.19 3.76
CA ALA A 62 -11.16 25.63 3.49
C ALA A 62 -12.46 26.43 3.72
N GLY A 63 -13.52 25.78 4.23
CA GLY A 63 -14.83 26.39 4.51
C GLY A 63 -15.77 26.48 3.31
N GLY A 64 -15.47 25.77 2.21
CA GLY A 64 -16.37 25.63 1.06
C GLY A 64 -17.49 24.60 1.25
N ARG A 65 -18.38 24.50 0.27
CA ARG A 65 -19.55 23.61 0.27
C ARG A 65 -19.47 22.56 -0.83
N VAL A 66 -20.22 21.47 -0.64
CA VAL A 66 -20.60 20.57 -1.74
C VAL A 66 -22.03 20.90 -2.14
N ILE A 67 -22.24 21.22 -3.42
CA ILE A 67 -23.54 21.60 -3.96
C ILE A 67 -23.96 20.54 -4.97
N TYR A 68 -24.95 19.73 -4.64
CA TYR A 68 -25.60 18.82 -5.57
C TYR A 68 -26.57 19.60 -6.45
N THR A 69 -26.55 19.35 -7.75
CA THR A 69 -27.51 19.90 -8.71
C THR A 69 -28.06 18.79 -9.59
N GLY A 70 -29.38 18.68 -9.70
CA GLY A 70 -30.03 17.62 -10.46
C GLY A 70 -31.49 17.92 -10.78
N ALA A 71 -32.11 17.06 -11.58
CA ALA A 71 -33.55 17.10 -11.83
C ALA A 71 -34.19 15.74 -11.52
N GLY A 72 -35.51 15.70 -11.38
CA GLY A 72 -36.24 14.44 -11.19
C GLY A 72 -35.71 13.62 -10.00
N THR A 73 -35.43 12.34 -10.22
CA THR A 73 -34.84 11.45 -9.20
C THR A 73 -33.45 11.90 -8.78
N SER A 74 -32.61 12.33 -9.72
CA SER A 74 -31.24 12.77 -9.45
C SER A 74 -31.19 13.93 -8.45
N GLY A 75 -32.02 14.95 -8.67
CA GLY A 75 -32.10 16.10 -7.76
C GLY A 75 -32.61 15.69 -6.37
N ARG A 76 -33.62 14.83 -6.31
CA ARG A 76 -34.17 14.31 -5.03
C ARG A 76 -33.14 13.52 -4.24
N LEU A 77 -32.33 12.70 -4.90
CA LEU A 77 -31.25 11.94 -4.26
C LEU A 77 -30.15 12.87 -3.73
N GLY A 78 -29.81 13.93 -4.45
CA GLY A 78 -28.89 14.96 -3.96
C GLY A 78 -29.42 15.67 -2.71
N VAL A 79 -30.69 16.10 -2.73
CA VAL A 79 -31.36 16.70 -1.55
C VAL A 79 -31.41 15.73 -0.37
N LEU A 80 -31.72 14.46 -0.62
CA LEU A 80 -31.76 13.42 0.41
C LEU A 80 -30.40 13.21 1.07
N ASP A 81 -29.34 13.01 0.27
CA ASP A 81 -27.98 12.82 0.78
C ASP A 81 -27.52 14.04 1.60
N ALA A 82 -27.69 15.25 1.07
CA ALA A 82 -27.36 16.49 1.80
C ALA A 82 -28.10 16.61 3.16
N SER A 83 -29.37 16.19 3.21
CA SER A 83 -30.19 16.23 4.43
C SER A 83 -29.74 15.23 5.51
N GLU A 84 -29.04 14.15 5.13
CA GLU A 84 -28.53 13.14 6.06
C GLU A 84 -27.20 13.56 6.72
N ILE A 85 -26.50 14.56 6.17
CA ILE A 85 -25.16 14.96 6.64
C ILE A 85 -25.17 15.62 8.04
N PRO A 86 -26.06 16.59 8.35
CA PRO A 86 -26.12 17.18 9.67
C PRO A 86 -26.44 16.19 10.81
N PRO A 87 -27.49 15.34 10.73
CA PRO A 87 -27.81 14.42 11.82
C PRO A 87 -26.81 13.25 11.96
N THR A 88 -26.04 12.95 10.92
CA THR A 88 -25.07 11.83 10.92
C THR A 88 -23.69 12.26 11.43
N PHE A 89 -23.20 13.42 10.97
CA PHE A 89 -21.81 13.86 11.23
C PHE A 89 -21.70 15.14 12.07
N SER A 90 -22.82 15.62 12.62
CA SER A 90 -22.95 16.96 13.23
C SER A 90 -22.30 18.04 12.35
N ALA A 91 -22.47 17.89 11.04
CA ALA A 91 -21.99 18.83 10.06
C ALA A 91 -22.93 20.05 10.01
N PRO A 92 -22.42 21.25 9.70
CA PRO A 92 -23.28 22.41 9.49
C PRO A 92 -24.27 22.16 8.33
N PRO A 93 -25.54 22.59 8.43
CA PRO A 93 -26.54 22.39 7.37
C PRO A 93 -26.18 22.99 6.02
N TRP A 94 -25.24 23.95 6.00
CA TRP A 94 -24.75 24.58 4.78
C TRP A 94 -23.62 23.81 4.07
N GLN A 95 -23.03 22.80 4.71
CA GLN A 95 -21.84 22.11 4.19
C GLN A 95 -22.14 21.28 2.94
N PHE A 96 -23.30 20.64 2.90
CA PHE A 96 -23.85 19.94 1.74
C PHE A 96 -25.20 20.58 1.41
N VAL A 97 -25.36 21.03 0.17
CA VAL A 97 -26.57 21.73 -0.30
C VAL A 97 -27.14 20.97 -1.51
N GLY A 98 -28.42 20.63 -1.47
CA GLY A 98 -29.12 20.02 -2.60
C GLY A 98 -29.94 21.05 -3.36
N LEU A 99 -29.65 21.22 -4.65
CA LEU A 99 -30.45 22.00 -5.60
C LEU A 99 -31.15 21.06 -6.58
N ILE A 100 -32.41 21.34 -6.83
CA ILE A 100 -33.26 20.57 -7.74
C ILE A 100 -33.98 21.50 -8.72
N ALA A 101 -33.99 21.10 -10.00
CA ALA A 101 -34.77 21.79 -11.02
C ALA A 101 -36.24 21.91 -10.60
N GLY A 102 -36.77 23.14 -10.57
CA GLY A 102 -38.13 23.44 -10.08
C GLY A 102 -38.22 23.76 -8.59
N GLY A 103 -37.09 23.80 -7.86
CA GLY A 103 -37.01 24.21 -6.46
C GLY A 103 -37.66 23.24 -5.46
N ASP A 104 -37.91 23.71 -4.24
CA ASP A 104 -38.41 22.87 -3.14
C ASP A 104 -39.73 22.13 -3.44
N GLU A 105 -40.60 22.71 -4.28
CA GLU A 105 -41.83 22.04 -4.72
C GLU A 105 -41.52 20.73 -5.47
N ALA A 106 -40.44 20.73 -6.25
CA ALA A 106 -39.97 19.58 -7.02
C ALA A 106 -39.48 18.42 -6.14
N ILE A 107 -39.34 18.60 -4.81
CA ILE A 107 -39.00 17.50 -3.90
C ILE A 107 -40.18 16.53 -3.79
N ARG A 108 -41.40 17.06 -3.63
CA ARG A 108 -42.62 16.26 -3.39
C ARG A 108 -43.48 16.10 -4.63
N ASN A 109 -43.48 17.09 -5.51
CA ASN A 109 -44.29 17.12 -6.73
C ASN A 109 -43.39 17.11 -7.96
N ALA A 110 -43.91 16.68 -9.11
CA ALA A 110 -43.19 16.85 -10.37
C ALA A 110 -43.45 18.27 -10.89
N VAL A 111 -42.39 18.97 -11.31
CA VAL A 111 -42.47 20.26 -12.01
C VAL A 111 -42.06 20.01 -13.45
N GLU A 112 -43.04 19.89 -14.35
CA GLU A 112 -42.78 19.58 -15.76
C GLU A 112 -41.99 20.69 -16.45
N GLY A 113 -41.03 20.30 -17.30
CA GLY A 113 -40.22 21.23 -18.10
C GLY A 113 -39.11 21.98 -17.35
N ALA A 114 -39.05 21.92 -16.02
CA ALA A 114 -38.00 22.60 -15.24
C ALA A 114 -36.59 22.06 -15.56
N GLU A 115 -36.49 20.78 -15.93
CA GLU A 115 -35.20 20.14 -16.26
C GLU A 115 -34.61 20.59 -17.60
N ASP A 116 -35.44 21.17 -18.48
CA ASP A 116 -35.06 21.63 -19.81
C ASP A 116 -34.51 23.08 -19.83
N LEU A 117 -34.54 23.77 -18.69
CA LEU A 117 -34.12 25.17 -18.57
C LEU A 117 -32.66 25.29 -18.11
N GLU A 118 -31.72 25.47 -19.05
CA GLU A 118 -30.27 25.62 -18.77
C GLU A 118 -29.99 26.81 -17.83
N ASP A 119 -30.59 27.97 -18.09
CA ASP A 119 -30.34 29.21 -17.34
C ASP A 119 -30.75 29.10 -15.86
N MET A 120 -31.73 28.25 -15.54
CA MET A 120 -32.16 28.04 -14.15
C MET A 120 -31.06 27.42 -13.29
N GLY A 121 -30.26 26.52 -13.84
CA GLY A 121 -29.17 25.88 -13.10
C GLY A 121 -28.08 26.86 -12.67
N ALA A 122 -27.83 27.90 -13.48
CA ALA A 122 -26.91 28.99 -13.14
C ALA A 122 -27.54 29.96 -12.12
N ALA A 123 -28.83 30.29 -12.31
CA ALA A 123 -29.56 31.18 -11.42
C ALA A 123 -29.64 30.62 -9.98
N ASP A 124 -29.88 29.32 -9.82
CA ASP A 124 -29.95 28.71 -8.48
C ASP A 124 -28.61 28.73 -7.74
N LEU A 125 -27.49 28.50 -8.45
CA LEU A 125 -26.14 28.63 -7.87
C LEU A 125 -25.82 30.08 -7.47
N ALA A 126 -26.21 31.05 -8.30
CA ALA A 126 -26.04 32.48 -8.01
C ALA A 126 -26.95 32.95 -6.86
N GLY A 127 -28.14 32.33 -6.70
CA GLY A 127 -29.14 32.65 -5.69
C GLY A 127 -28.85 32.06 -4.30
N LEU A 128 -27.84 31.20 -4.15
CA LEU A 128 -27.40 30.72 -2.84
C LEU A 128 -26.99 31.89 -1.93
N SER A 129 -27.09 31.69 -0.62
CA SER A 129 -26.69 32.69 0.38
C SER A 129 -25.63 32.12 1.33
N PRO A 130 -24.33 32.46 1.16
CA PRO A 130 -23.77 33.28 0.08
C PRO A 130 -23.81 32.58 -1.29
N PRO A 131 -23.69 33.33 -2.41
CA PRO A 131 -23.63 32.74 -3.75
C PRO A 131 -22.53 31.70 -3.89
N ALA A 132 -22.68 30.79 -4.86
CA ALA A 132 -21.61 29.86 -5.21
C ALA A 132 -20.30 30.61 -5.52
N ASN A 133 -19.17 30.05 -5.09
CA ASN A 133 -17.84 30.65 -5.29
C ASN A 133 -16.76 29.59 -5.54
N GLU A 134 -15.51 30.02 -5.74
CA GLU A 134 -14.38 29.17 -6.10
C GLU A 134 -14.01 28.10 -5.07
N LYS A 135 -14.44 28.26 -3.80
CA LYS A 135 -14.21 27.28 -2.74
C LYS A 135 -15.20 26.12 -2.78
N ASP A 136 -16.30 26.25 -3.52
CA ASP A 136 -17.34 25.24 -3.58
C ASP A 136 -16.98 24.12 -4.58
N VAL A 137 -17.64 22.97 -4.40
CA VAL A 137 -17.69 21.87 -5.37
C VAL A 137 -19.11 21.72 -5.86
N VAL A 138 -19.32 21.80 -7.17
CA VAL A 138 -20.63 21.56 -7.79
C VAL A 138 -20.66 20.16 -8.38
N VAL A 139 -21.56 19.34 -7.86
CA VAL A 139 -21.75 17.95 -8.28
C VAL A 139 -23.05 17.86 -9.09
N GLY A 140 -22.89 17.81 -10.42
CA GLY A 140 -24.00 17.70 -11.37
C GLY A 140 -24.44 16.26 -11.59
N ILE A 141 -25.71 15.97 -11.25
CA ILE A 141 -26.27 14.62 -11.28
C ILE A 141 -27.30 14.53 -12.42
N ALA A 142 -26.94 13.85 -13.49
CA ALA A 142 -27.82 13.61 -14.63
C ALA A 142 -27.66 12.17 -15.13
N SER A 143 -28.58 11.26 -14.75
CA SER A 143 -28.53 9.86 -15.16
C SER A 143 -28.49 9.70 -16.69
N SER A 144 -29.20 10.56 -17.42
CA SER A 144 -29.21 10.62 -18.89
C SER A 144 -27.95 11.29 -19.49
N GLY A 145 -27.09 11.86 -18.66
CA GLY A 145 -25.86 12.55 -19.04
C GLY A 145 -26.05 13.88 -19.78
N ARG A 146 -27.29 14.36 -19.93
CA ARG A 146 -27.61 15.47 -20.85
C ARG A 146 -28.65 16.48 -20.35
N THR A 147 -29.06 16.40 -19.09
CA THR A 147 -30.11 17.28 -18.51
C THR A 147 -29.69 18.76 -18.59
N PRO A 148 -30.42 19.62 -19.34
CA PRO A 148 -30.03 21.03 -19.56
C PRO A 148 -29.81 21.83 -18.28
N TYR A 149 -30.69 21.73 -17.29
CA TYR A 149 -30.52 22.38 -15.98
C TYR A 149 -29.15 22.08 -15.34
N VAL A 150 -28.73 20.80 -15.37
CA VAL A 150 -27.45 20.35 -14.79
C VAL A 150 -26.26 20.86 -15.59
N LEU A 151 -26.36 20.84 -16.93
CA LEU A 151 -25.32 21.39 -17.80
C LEU A 151 -25.11 22.88 -17.54
N GLY A 152 -26.21 23.65 -17.37
CA GLY A 152 -26.17 25.06 -17.03
C GLY A 152 -25.50 25.34 -15.69
N SER A 153 -25.82 24.55 -14.64
CA SER A 153 -25.15 24.65 -13.35
C SER A 153 -23.64 24.41 -13.45
N LEU A 154 -23.21 23.34 -14.11
CA LEU A 154 -21.78 23.00 -14.25
C LEU A 154 -21.01 24.04 -15.06
N LYS A 155 -21.60 24.52 -16.16
CA LYS A 155 -21.03 25.59 -16.98
C LYS A 155 -20.87 26.89 -16.20
N TYR A 156 -21.84 27.25 -15.36
CA TYR A 156 -21.72 28.41 -14.48
C TYR A 156 -20.63 28.21 -13.42
N ALA A 157 -20.57 27.03 -12.80
CA ALA A 157 -19.54 26.69 -11.81
C ALA A 157 -18.11 26.84 -12.36
N GLN A 158 -17.87 26.46 -13.63
CA GLN A 158 -16.59 26.67 -14.30
C GLN A 158 -16.22 28.16 -14.40
N THR A 159 -17.19 29.06 -14.64
CA THR A 159 -16.91 30.51 -14.68
C THR A 159 -16.46 31.07 -13.33
N LEU A 160 -16.87 30.42 -12.23
CA LEU A 160 -16.46 30.74 -10.87
C LEU A 160 -15.17 30.05 -10.45
N ARG A 161 -14.62 29.14 -11.27
CA ARG A 161 -13.49 28.24 -10.91
C ARG A 161 -13.79 27.33 -9.71
N ALA A 162 -15.08 27.09 -9.44
CA ALA A 162 -15.49 26.03 -8.52
C ALA A 162 -15.13 24.67 -9.13
N ALA A 163 -14.78 23.69 -8.30
CA ALA A 163 -14.54 22.35 -8.83
C ALA A 163 -15.86 21.70 -9.25
N THR A 164 -15.81 20.91 -10.32
CA THR A 164 -16.99 20.34 -10.96
C THR A 164 -16.89 18.83 -11.05
N VAL A 165 -17.93 18.14 -10.59
CA VAL A 165 -18.04 16.68 -10.66
C VAL A 165 -19.33 16.34 -11.40
N GLY A 166 -19.26 15.49 -12.43
CA GLY A 166 -20.42 15.00 -13.15
C GLY A 166 -20.74 13.56 -12.77
N LEU A 167 -22.00 13.23 -12.58
CA LEU A 167 -22.49 11.86 -12.38
C LEU A 167 -23.53 11.51 -13.44
N SER A 168 -23.23 10.51 -14.28
CA SER A 168 -24.13 9.96 -15.30
C SER A 168 -24.24 8.44 -15.21
N CYS A 169 -25.32 7.89 -15.76
CA CYS A 169 -25.53 6.43 -15.90
C CYS A 169 -25.46 5.97 -17.36
N VAL A 170 -24.88 6.80 -18.22
CA VAL A 170 -24.70 6.56 -19.66
C VAL A 170 -23.30 6.98 -20.09
N ARG A 171 -22.83 6.35 -21.16
CA ARG A 171 -21.58 6.69 -21.87
C ARG A 171 -21.83 6.71 -23.39
N PRO A 172 -21.35 7.73 -24.12
CA PRO A 172 -20.71 8.95 -23.63
C PRO A 172 -21.72 9.92 -22.99
N SER A 173 -21.26 10.75 -22.05
CA SER A 173 -22.07 11.76 -21.36
C SER A 173 -21.79 13.18 -21.86
N ALA A 174 -22.82 14.03 -21.99
CA ALA A 174 -22.60 15.44 -22.34
C ALA A 174 -22.00 16.25 -21.18
N LEU A 175 -22.07 15.72 -19.95
CA LEU A 175 -21.44 16.30 -18.77
C LEU A 175 -19.91 16.40 -18.91
N GLU A 176 -19.27 15.54 -19.70
CA GLU A 176 -17.81 15.45 -19.84
C GLU A 176 -17.14 16.79 -20.14
N LYS A 177 -17.81 17.65 -20.91
CA LYS A 177 -17.27 18.97 -21.31
C LYS A 177 -17.24 20.01 -20.18
N PHE A 178 -17.99 19.76 -19.11
CA PHE A 178 -18.27 20.73 -18.05
C PHE A 178 -17.83 20.26 -16.67
N CYS A 179 -17.10 19.14 -16.57
CA CYS A 179 -16.68 18.53 -15.31
C CYS A 179 -15.16 18.32 -15.26
N ASP A 180 -14.55 18.59 -14.12
CA ASP A 180 -13.16 18.20 -13.83
C ASP A 180 -13.04 16.68 -13.59
N ILE A 181 -14.08 16.10 -12.98
CA ILE A 181 -14.19 14.66 -12.72
C ILE A 181 -15.54 14.17 -13.22
N LEU A 182 -15.53 13.17 -14.10
CA LEU A 182 -16.76 12.53 -14.59
C LEU A 182 -16.87 11.10 -14.06
N ILE A 183 -17.99 10.81 -13.39
CA ILE A 183 -18.38 9.50 -12.89
C ILE A 183 -19.46 8.95 -13.83
N GLU A 184 -19.09 8.00 -14.70
CA GLU A 184 -20.01 7.33 -15.62
C GLU A 184 -20.36 5.91 -15.14
N CYS A 185 -21.42 5.78 -14.36
CA CYS A 185 -21.88 4.51 -13.81
C CYS A 185 -22.92 3.84 -14.71
N VAL A 186 -22.47 3.20 -15.78
CA VAL A 186 -23.36 2.55 -16.76
C VAL A 186 -24.05 1.32 -16.16
N THR A 187 -25.34 1.44 -15.82
CA THR A 187 -26.17 0.35 -15.26
C THR A 187 -26.89 -0.49 -16.32
N GLY A 188 -26.84 -0.05 -17.59
CA GLY A 188 -27.58 -0.66 -18.69
C GLY A 188 -29.10 -0.38 -18.67
N PRO A 189 -29.88 -1.12 -19.49
CA PRO A 189 -31.33 -0.95 -19.64
C PRO A 189 -32.08 -1.07 -18.32
N GLU A 190 -33.04 -0.18 -18.05
CA GLU A 190 -33.85 -0.23 -16.82
C GLU A 190 -34.81 -1.44 -16.81
N VAL A 191 -35.20 -1.90 -15.61
CA VAL A 191 -36.21 -2.96 -15.45
C VAL A 191 -37.52 -2.57 -16.13
N ILE A 192 -37.91 -1.31 -15.96
CA ILE A 192 -39.00 -0.65 -16.70
C ILE A 192 -38.36 0.41 -17.60
N THR A 193 -38.48 0.24 -18.91
CA THR A 193 -37.91 1.16 -19.91
C THR A 193 -38.38 2.59 -19.68
N GLY A 194 -37.44 3.54 -19.68
CA GLY A 194 -37.67 4.96 -19.40
C GLY A 194 -37.71 5.33 -17.90
N SER A 195 -37.55 4.36 -16.98
CA SER A 195 -37.62 4.62 -15.53
C SER A 195 -36.23 4.73 -14.89
N THR A 196 -35.61 5.90 -14.98
CA THR A 196 -34.28 6.17 -14.37
C THR A 196 -34.26 6.20 -12.84
N ARG A 197 -35.40 5.97 -12.17
CA ARG A 197 -35.51 5.89 -10.71
C ARG A 197 -35.07 4.54 -10.12
N LEU A 198 -34.92 3.51 -10.96
CA LEU A 198 -34.67 2.14 -10.53
C LEU A 198 -33.16 1.90 -10.42
N LYS A 199 -32.52 1.26 -11.40
CA LYS A 199 -31.09 0.92 -11.31
C LYS A 199 -30.21 2.15 -11.29
N ALA A 200 -30.43 3.10 -12.20
CA ALA A 200 -29.67 4.34 -12.25
C ALA A 200 -29.83 5.17 -10.97
N GLY A 201 -31.03 5.22 -10.40
CA GLY A 201 -31.30 5.86 -9.11
C GLY A 201 -30.55 5.19 -7.95
N THR A 202 -30.56 3.85 -7.91
CA THR A 202 -29.83 3.06 -6.90
C THR A 202 -28.32 3.28 -6.99
N ALA A 203 -27.76 3.21 -8.21
CA ALA A 203 -26.35 3.51 -8.45
C ALA A 203 -25.99 4.92 -7.97
N THR A 204 -26.81 5.90 -8.30
CA THR A 204 -26.64 7.30 -7.88
C THR A 204 -26.61 7.42 -6.36
N LYS A 205 -27.57 6.82 -5.64
CA LYS A 205 -27.60 6.86 -4.16
C LYS A 205 -26.36 6.20 -3.55
N MET A 206 -25.92 5.05 -4.09
CA MET A 206 -24.68 4.41 -3.61
C MET A 206 -23.46 5.31 -3.78
N ILE A 207 -23.35 5.98 -4.93
CA ILE A 207 -22.24 6.89 -5.24
C ILE A 207 -22.27 8.12 -4.33
N LEU A 208 -23.44 8.77 -4.17
CA LEU A 208 -23.58 9.93 -3.29
C LEU A 208 -23.22 9.58 -1.84
N ASN A 209 -23.70 8.44 -1.33
CA ASN A 209 -23.34 7.96 0.01
C ASN A 209 -21.82 7.80 0.17
N MET A 210 -21.12 7.28 -0.86
CA MET A 210 -19.67 7.14 -0.84
C MET A 210 -18.97 8.51 -0.83
N ILE A 211 -19.41 9.44 -1.68
CA ILE A 211 -18.86 10.80 -1.75
C ILE A 211 -19.03 11.52 -0.41
N SER A 212 -20.26 11.53 0.12
CA SER A 212 -20.59 12.26 1.33
C SER A 212 -19.93 11.61 2.55
N THR A 213 -20.08 10.30 2.75
CA THR A 213 -19.46 9.58 3.87
C THR A 213 -17.94 9.63 3.80
N GLY A 214 -17.35 9.37 2.64
CA GLY A 214 -15.90 9.37 2.44
C GLY A 214 -15.28 10.74 2.74
N SER A 215 -15.95 11.82 2.32
CA SER A 215 -15.52 13.18 2.63
C SER A 215 -15.58 13.47 4.13
N GLN A 216 -16.65 13.06 4.82
CA GLN A 216 -16.82 13.28 6.25
C GLN A 216 -15.82 12.45 7.10
N VAL A 217 -15.53 11.23 6.68
CA VAL A 217 -14.46 10.40 7.26
C VAL A 217 -13.11 11.10 7.14
N ARG A 218 -12.76 11.58 5.94
CA ARG A 218 -11.46 12.22 5.67
C ARG A 218 -11.26 13.55 6.41
N ILE A 219 -12.33 14.30 6.70
CA ILE A 219 -12.24 15.52 7.54
C ILE A 219 -12.34 15.22 9.05
N GLY A 220 -12.34 13.93 9.45
CA GLY A 220 -12.21 13.52 10.84
C GLY A 220 -13.51 13.50 11.64
N LYS A 221 -14.68 13.31 11.00
CA LYS A 221 -15.97 13.14 11.69
C LYS A 221 -16.15 11.77 12.35
N THR A 222 -15.30 10.81 11.99
CA THR A 222 -15.27 9.45 12.55
C THR A 222 -13.95 9.15 13.27
N PHE A 223 -13.96 8.13 14.12
CA PHE A 223 -12.78 7.52 14.74
C PHE A 223 -12.90 6.01 14.62
N GLY A 224 -12.02 5.38 13.84
CA GLY A 224 -12.27 4.03 13.35
C GLY A 224 -13.58 3.99 12.56
N ASN A 225 -14.46 3.04 12.89
CA ASN A 225 -15.82 2.94 12.34
C ASN A 225 -16.89 3.64 13.20
N PHE A 226 -16.51 4.38 14.25
CA PHE A 226 -17.44 5.09 15.11
C PHE A 226 -17.68 6.52 14.63
N MET A 227 -18.94 6.93 14.56
CA MET A 227 -19.32 8.33 14.48
C MET A 227 -19.04 8.98 15.84
N VAL A 228 -18.06 9.88 15.89
CA VAL A 228 -17.63 10.52 17.16
C VAL A 228 -18.04 11.99 17.24
N ASP A 229 -18.40 12.59 16.11
CA ASP A 229 -18.87 13.97 16.04
C ASP A 229 -20.40 14.01 16.17
N LEU A 230 -20.92 13.61 17.33
CA LEU A 230 -22.35 13.60 17.66
C LEU A 230 -22.63 14.40 18.94
N LYS A 231 -23.76 15.13 18.95
CA LYS A 231 -24.25 15.86 20.13
C LYS A 231 -25.45 15.15 20.73
N THR A 232 -25.45 14.95 22.04
CA THR A 232 -26.52 14.24 22.76
C THR A 232 -27.78 15.08 22.94
N THR A 233 -28.61 15.19 21.91
CA THR A 233 -29.85 16.01 21.95
C THR A 233 -31.11 15.23 22.33
N ASN A 234 -31.05 13.89 22.35
CA ASN A 234 -32.15 13.01 22.76
C ASN A 234 -31.62 11.74 23.45
N ASP A 235 -32.51 10.96 24.07
CA ASP A 235 -32.13 9.79 24.87
C ASP A 235 -31.45 8.68 24.05
N LYS A 236 -31.87 8.47 22.79
CA LYS A 236 -31.21 7.51 21.88
C LYS A 236 -29.77 7.93 21.57
N LEU A 237 -29.51 9.22 21.38
CA LEU A 237 -28.17 9.76 21.14
C LEU A 237 -27.32 9.76 22.41
N ARG A 238 -27.92 9.95 23.60
CA ARG A 238 -27.25 9.80 24.90
C ARG A 238 -26.77 8.36 25.13
N ASP A 239 -27.63 7.37 24.88
CA ASP A 239 -27.25 5.96 24.98
C ASP A 239 -26.11 5.62 24.00
N ARG A 240 -26.24 6.06 22.75
CA ARG A 240 -25.19 5.86 21.74
C ARG A 240 -23.87 6.52 22.14
N ALA A 241 -23.92 7.76 22.63
CA ALA A 241 -22.73 8.47 23.12
C ALA A 241 -22.02 7.69 24.23
N ARG A 242 -22.77 7.22 25.24
CA ARG A 242 -22.21 6.42 26.33
C ARG A 242 -21.48 5.18 25.81
N ARG A 243 -22.12 4.41 24.91
CA ARG A 243 -21.49 3.23 24.31
C ARG A 243 -20.22 3.56 23.52
N VAL A 244 -20.26 4.59 22.68
CA VAL A 244 -19.11 5.00 21.87
C VAL A 244 -17.94 5.46 22.74
N VAL A 245 -18.19 6.29 23.76
CA VAL A 245 -17.14 6.75 24.68
C VAL A 245 -16.59 5.57 25.48
N HIS A 246 -17.46 4.71 26.00
CA HIS A 246 -17.06 3.52 26.77
C HIS A 246 -16.16 2.59 25.94
N ASP A 247 -16.59 2.22 24.73
CA ASP A 247 -15.88 1.26 23.88
C ASP A 247 -14.52 1.81 23.43
N ILE A 248 -14.44 3.09 23.05
CA ILE A 248 -13.19 3.70 22.62
C ILE A 248 -12.24 3.86 23.81
N VAL A 249 -12.68 4.43 24.93
CA VAL A 249 -11.78 4.74 26.05
C VAL A 249 -11.27 3.50 26.77
N ARG A 250 -12.06 2.40 26.80
CA ARG A 250 -11.60 1.09 27.30
C ARG A 250 -10.43 0.54 26.47
N SER A 251 -10.40 0.83 25.17
CA SER A 251 -9.35 0.37 24.27
C SER A 251 -8.11 1.27 24.25
N THR A 252 -8.20 2.51 24.75
CA THR A 252 -7.16 3.55 24.57
C THR A 252 -6.61 4.18 25.85
N SER A 253 -7.19 3.95 27.04
CA SER A 253 -6.77 4.62 28.29
C SER A 253 -6.40 3.67 29.43
N ALA A 254 -5.62 4.19 30.40
CA ALA A 254 -5.30 3.54 31.67
C ALA A 254 -6.38 3.77 32.77
N LEU A 255 -7.46 4.49 32.45
CA LEU A 255 -8.55 4.77 33.39
C LEU A 255 -9.57 3.62 33.36
N ASP A 256 -9.85 3.05 34.52
CA ASP A 256 -10.89 2.04 34.69
C ASP A 256 -12.28 2.71 34.64
N ILE A 257 -12.80 2.91 33.42
CA ILE A 257 -14.10 3.55 33.14
C ILE A 257 -15.32 2.67 33.49
N ASN A 258 -15.13 1.53 34.16
CA ASN A 258 -16.24 0.68 34.62
C ASN A 258 -17.23 1.38 35.60
N GLN A 259 -16.95 2.61 36.04
CA GLN A 259 -17.89 3.42 36.82
C GLN A 259 -18.76 4.30 35.92
N GLU A 260 -20.04 3.92 35.73
CA GLU A 260 -21.04 4.70 34.99
C GLU A 260 -21.13 6.17 35.42
N LYS A 261 -20.93 6.44 36.71
CA LYS A 261 -20.91 7.82 37.26
C LYS A 261 -19.79 8.69 36.70
N LEU A 262 -18.62 8.12 36.42
CA LEU A 262 -17.47 8.86 35.88
C LEU A 262 -17.69 9.20 34.40
N LEU A 263 -18.24 8.25 33.64
CA LEU A 263 -18.61 8.46 32.24
C LEU A 263 -19.66 9.58 32.08
N ASP A 264 -20.68 9.57 32.93
CA ASP A 264 -21.71 10.61 32.95
C ASP A 264 -21.17 11.98 33.34
N GLN A 265 -20.21 12.04 34.25
CA GLN A 265 -19.53 13.28 34.63
C GLN A 265 -18.72 13.86 33.47
N VAL A 266 -17.94 13.04 32.75
CA VAL A 266 -17.14 13.52 31.61
C VAL A 266 -18.04 14.03 30.47
N LEU A 267 -19.11 13.29 30.14
CA LEU A 267 -20.08 13.71 29.13
C LEU A 267 -20.76 15.02 29.51
N ALA A 268 -21.13 15.21 30.78
CA ALA A 268 -21.73 16.44 31.27
C ALA A 268 -20.74 17.63 31.24
N GLN A 269 -19.49 17.42 31.65
CA GLN A 269 -18.43 18.44 31.60
C GLN A 269 -18.08 18.88 30.16
N CYS A 270 -18.27 17.98 29.19
CA CYS A 270 -18.04 18.25 27.77
C CYS A 270 -19.33 18.67 27.04
N ASP A 271 -20.39 19.02 27.76
CA ASP A 271 -21.66 19.52 27.20
C ASP A 271 -22.32 18.55 26.18
N GLY A 272 -22.10 17.24 26.37
CA GLY A 272 -22.59 16.18 25.51
C GLY A 272 -21.84 16.01 24.18
N GLU A 273 -20.69 16.68 24.00
CA GLU A 273 -19.82 16.51 22.83
C GLU A 273 -19.01 15.21 22.96
N VAL A 274 -19.36 14.18 22.18
CA VAL A 274 -18.72 12.86 22.27
C VAL A 274 -17.24 12.91 21.93
N LYS A 275 -16.88 13.60 20.84
CA LYS A 275 -15.48 13.75 20.40
C LYS A 275 -14.59 14.35 21.49
N LEU A 276 -15.08 15.41 22.16
CA LEU A 276 -14.38 16.05 23.27
C LEU A 276 -14.32 15.14 24.49
N SER A 277 -15.43 14.47 24.81
CA SER A 277 -15.53 13.54 25.94
C SER A 277 -14.52 12.40 25.84
N ILE A 278 -14.36 11.81 24.65
CA ILE A 278 -13.34 10.78 24.41
C ILE A 278 -11.94 11.34 24.65
N LEU A 279 -11.65 12.54 24.14
CA LEU A 279 -10.32 13.14 24.29
C LEU A 279 -9.99 13.44 25.75
N VAL A 280 -10.92 14.08 26.47
CA VAL A 280 -10.82 14.39 27.90
C VAL A 280 -10.61 13.13 28.72
N ALA A 281 -11.42 12.10 28.47
CA ALA A 281 -11.30 10.81 29.15
C ALA A 281 -9.97 10.10 28.82
N THR A 282 -9.53 10.13 27.56
CA THR A 282 -8.31 9.42 27.11
C THR A 282 -7.04 10.11 27.63
N LEU A 283 -7.00 11.45 27.61
CA LEU A 283 -5.81 12.23 27.98
C LEU A 283 -5.80 12.69 29.44
N SER A 284 -6.89 12.47 30.19
CA SER A 284 -7.07 12.99 31.56
C SER A 284 -6.83 14.50 31.67
N CYS A 285 -7.30 15.27 30.69
CA CYS A 285 -7.14 16.73 30.62
C CYS A 285 -8.46 17.47 30.86
N SER A 286 -8.44 18.80 31.05
CA SER A 286 -9.68 19.57 31.21
C SER A 286 -10.47 19.68 29.88
N PRO A 287 -11.79 19.96 29.90
CA PRO A 287 -12.56 20.24 28.69
C PRO A 287 -12.00 21.39 27.85
N GLU A 288 -11.46 22.43 28.48
CA GLU A 288 -10.82 23.57 27.80
C GLU A 288 -9.54 23.12 27.08
N GLU A 289 -8.69 22.33 27.74
CA GLU A 289 -7.47 21.76 27.16
C GLU A 289 -7.80 20.80 26.01
N GLY A 290 -8.83 19.98 26.18
CA GLY A 290 -9.34 19.07 25.15
C GLY A 290 -9.85 19.83 23.93
N LYS A 291 -10.64 20.90 24.13
CA LYS A 291 -11.12 21.78 23.05
C LYS A 291 -9.97 22.42 22.29
N ALA A 292 -8.97 22.95 22.99
CA ALA A 292 -7.78 23.53 22.37
C ALA A 292 -7.00 22.51 21.53
N LYS A 293 -6.80 21.28 22.05
CA LYS A 293 -6.13 20.19 21.32
C LYS A 293 -6.91 19.71 20.09
N LEU A 294 -8.24 19.62 20.17
CA LEU A 294 -9.08 19.30 19.01
C LEU A 294 -8.95 20.38 17.94
N LEU A 295 -8.96 21.66 18.33
CA LEU A 295 -8.78 22.77 17.39
C LEU A 295 -7.41 22.70 16.69
N ALA A 296 -6.34 22.51 17.46
CA ALA A 296 -4.97 22.38 16.95
C ALA A 296 -4.80 21.17 16.00
N SER A 297 -5.66 20.16 16.14
CA SER A 297 -5.66 18.94 15.33
C SER A 297 -6.66 18.98 14.16
N SER A 298 -7.14 20.17 13.81
CA SER A 298 -8.20 20.45 12.82
C SER A 298 -9.43 19.54 13.02
N GLY A 299 -9.86 19.35 14.27
CA GLY A 299 -11.05 18.57 14.64
C GLY A 299 -10.92 17.05 14.55
N SER A 300 -9.74 16.51 14.23
CA SER A 300 -9.52 15.05 14.17
C SER A 300 -9.16 14.49 15.54
N LEU A 301 -10.01 13.59 16.04
CA LEU A 301 -9.80 12.91 17.32
C LEU A 301 -8.54 12.03 17.29
N LYS A 302 -8.27 11.35 16.17
CA LYS A 302 -7.06 10.53 15.98
C LYS A 302 -5.79 11.38 16.15
N ARG A 303 -5.77 12.56 15.52
CA ARG A 303 -4.65 13.51 15.63
C ARG A 303 -4.54 14.15 17.02
N ALA A 304 -5.67 14.36 17.70
CA ALA A 304 -5.68 14.97 19.03
C ALA A 304 -5.27 14.00 20.15
N ILE A 305 -5.62 12.71 20.02
CA ILE A 305 -5.23 11.63 20.94
C ILE A 305 -3.78 11.22 20.69
N SER A 306 -3.35 11.16 19.42
CA SER A 306 -1.92 11.01 19.14
C SER A 306 -1.20 12.16 19.82
N LYS A 307 -0.24 11.85 20.71
CA LYS A 307 0.55 12.88 21.38
C LYS A 307 0.99 13.91 20.32
N PRO A 308 0.77 15.21 20.53
CA PRO A 308 1.45 16.17 19.69
C PRO A 308 2.94 15.85 19.81
N ASN A 309 3.61 15.64 18.68
CA ASN A 309 5.05 15.83 18.61
C ASN A 309 5.27 17.28 19.05
N ALA A 310 5.45 17.46 20.36
CA ALA A 310 5.98 18.69 20.89
C ALA A 310 7.30 18.87 20.17
N MET A 311 7.35 19.91 19.34
CA MET A 311 8.58 20.54 18.90
C MET A 311 9.42 20.75 20.17
N THR A 312 10.35 19.86 20.44
CA THR A 312 11.27 19.96 21.58
C THR A 312 12.64 19.54 21.08
N THR A 313 13.32 20.56 20.59
CA THR A 313 14.77 20.78 20.52
C THR A 313 15.55 19.88 21.49
N LEU A 314 16.55 19.09 21.05
CA LEU A 314 17.61 18.58 21.95
C LEU A 314 18.80 17.82 21.30
N ASN A 315 19.83 18.58 20.88
CA ASN A 315 21.30 18.36 20.92
C ASN A 315 22.01 16.97 20.76
N VAL A 316 23.21 17.07 20.15
CA VAL A 316 24.20 16.05 19.66
C VAL A 316 25.56 16.23 20.37
N LEU A 317 26.39 15.19 20.48
CA LEU A 317 27.88 15.21 20.48
C LEU A 317 28.40 13.76 20.31
N GLY A 318 29.35 13.36 19.46
CA GLY A 318 30.37 14.05 18.65
C GLY A 318 31.69 13.22 18.61
N LEU A 319 32.28 13.02 17.41
CA LEU A 319 33.70 12.69 17.08
C LEU A 319 34.23 11.30 17.52
N ASN A 320 35.12 10.57 16.82
CA ASN A 320 36.22 10.87 15.88
C ASN A 320 36.54 9.57 15.08
N CYS A 321 36.64 9.56 13.74
CA CYS A 321 37.84 9.78 12.88
C CYS A 321 38.69 8.55 12.56
N GLY A 322 38.98 8.36 11.26
CA GLY A 322 40.03 7.47 10.76
C GLY A 322 39.97 7.17 9.26
N THR A 323 40.35 8.13 8.41
CA THR A 323 40.71 7.90 7.00
C THR A 323 41.98 7.06 6.88
N SER A 324 42.01 6.08 5.97
CA SER A 324 43.13 5.92 5.01
C SER A 324 42.75 5.01 3.83
N ILE A 325 43.03 5.48 2.63
CA ILE A 325 43.20 4.70 1.40
C ILE A 325 44.57 4.00 1.47
N ASP A 326 44.64 2.69 1.22
CA ASP A 326 45.63 2.09 0.31
C ASP A 326 45.41 0.58 0.08
N VAL A 327 45.36 0.25 -1.22
CA VAL A 327 45.85 -0.94 -1.96
C VAL A 327 45.93 -2.30 -1.24
N LEU A 328 45.23 -3.30 -1.79
CA LEU A 328 45.85 -4.56 -2.29
C LEU A 328 44.84 -5.42 -3.07
N GLN A 329 45.05 -5.48 -4.39
CA GLN A 329 44.66 -6.64 -5.20
C GLN A 329 45.47 -7.85 -4.72
N SER A 330 44.83 -8.99 -4.47
CA SER A 330 45.10 -10.24 -5.20
C SER A 330 44.50 -11.48 -4.52
N LYS A 331 43.95 -12.36 -5.38
CA LYS A 331 43.73 -13.81 -5.20
C LYS A 331 42.71 -14.26 -4.16
N LEU A 332 41.50 -14.53 -4.65
CA LEU A 332 40.86 -15.83 -4.46
C LEU A 332 40.16 -16.22 -5.77
N SER A 333 40.62 -17.35 -6.30
CA SER A 333 40.29 -17.92 -7.59
C SER A 333 39.25 -19.02 -7.45
N GLN A 334 38.33 -19.05 -8.42
CA GLN A 334 37.62 -20.24 -8.91
C GLN A 334 36.70 -20.95 -7.91
N SER A 335 35.49 -20.43 -7.78
CA SER A 335 34.28 -21.25 -7.69
C SER A 335 33.21 -20.59 -8.57
N THR A 336 32.55 -21.39 -9.39
CA THR A 336 31.69 -21.00 -10.51
C THR A 336 30.66 -19.91 -10.17
N GLU A 337 30.91 -18.69 -10.66
CA GLU A 337 29.92 -17.63 -10.82
C GLU A 337 28.91 -18.01 -11.91
N CYS A 338 27.83 -18.66 -11.51
CA CYS A 338 26.67 -18.93 -12.36
C CYS A 338 25.47 -19.15 -11.43
N GLU A 339 24.33 -18.51 -11.71
CA GLU A 339 23.03 -18.64 -11.01
C GLU A 339 22.67 -17.62 -9.89
N LYS A 340 23.36 -16.48 -9.80
CA LYS A 340 23.05 -15.46 -8.76
C LYS A 340 22.01 -14.41 -9.19
N SER A 341 20.75 -14.80 -9.41
CA SER A 341 19.61 -13.87 -9.41
C SER A 341 18.29 -14.59 -9.17
N MET A 342 17.63 -14.37 -8.02
CA MET A 342 16.16 -14.34 -7.83
C MET A 342 15.78 -14.72 -6.40
N LEU A 343 15.33 -13.76 -5.61
CA LEU A 343 14.59 -14.02 -4.37
C LEU A 343 13.14 -14.50 -4.63
N THR A 344 12.95 -15.35 -5.63
CA THR A 344 11.64 -15.92 -5.99
C THR A 344 11.77 -17.28 -6.67
N MET A 345 12.97 -17.87 -6.70
CA MET A 345 13.19 -19.25 -7.11
C MET A 345 14.11 -19.93 -6.11
N LEU A 346 13.73 -21.12 -5.66
CA LEU A 346 14.48 -21.99 -4.76
C LEU A 346 15.69 -22.59 -5.52
N LEU A 347 16.64 -21.74 -5.93
CA LEU A 347 17.89 -22.17 -6.59
C LEU A 347 18.90 -22.68 -5.55
N GLY A 348 18.99 -21.99 -4.41
CA GLY A 348 19.82 -22.35 -3.26
C GLY A 348 19.18 -21.96 -1.92
N ILE A 349 19.71 -22.53 -0.83
CA ILE A 349 19.44 -22.13 0.55
C ILE A 349 20.70 -21.45 1.09
N ASP A 350 20.55 -20.17 1.44
CA ASP A 350 21.61 -19.36 2.03
C ASP A 350 21.76 -19.66 3.53
N VAL A 351 22.97 -20.01 3.94
CA VAL A 351 23.34 -20.25 5.34
C VAL A 351 24.44 -19.26 5.74
N ALA A 352 24.12 -18.35 6.66
CA ALA A 352 25.08 -17.41 7.24
C ALA A 352 25.25 -17.66 8.74
N LEU A 353 26.47 -17.97 9.17
CA LEU A 353 26.83 -18.01 10.57
C LEU A 353 27.28 -16.62 11.01
N CYS A 354 26.54 -16.03 11.95
CA CYS A 354 26.79 -14.69 12.45
C CYS A 354 27.06 -14.71 13.95
N ARG A 355 28.02 -13.91 14.40
CA ARG A 355 28.10 -13.49 15.80
C ARG A 355 27.40 -12.15 15.93
N ILE A 356 26.35 -12.11 16.77
CA ILE A 356 25.53 -10.92 16.99
C ILE A 356 25.56 -10.58 18.47
N SER A 357 25.89 -9.33 18.80
CA SER A 357 25.93 -8.84 20.18
C SER A 357 25.29 -7.46 20.30
N SER A 358 24.56 -7.23 21.39
CA SER A 358 24.11 -5.87 21.73
C SER A 358 25.26 -5.07 22.32
N LEU A 359 25.34 -3.80 21.96
CA LEU A 359 26.20 -2.84 22.63
C LEU A 359 25.49 -2.29 23.87
N ALA A 360 26.18 -2.34 25.00
CA ALA A 360 25.66 -1.87 26.26
C ALA A 360 25.24 -0.39 26.14
N SER A 361 24.06 -0.07 26.67
CA SER A 361 23.55 1.30 26.77
C SER A 361 23.21 2.04 25.47
N SER A 362 23.30 1.42 24.27
CA SER A 362 23.03 2.13 23.00
C SER A 362 21.98 1.50 22.06
N ASN A 363 21.38 0.36 22.41
CA ASN A 363 20.51 -0.45 21.53
C ASN A 363 21.15 -0.87 20.20
N ASP A 364 22.41 -0.54 19.97
CA ASP A 364 23.08 -0.92 18.75
C ASP A 364 23.38 -2.42 18.79
N VAL A 365 23.46 -3.02 17.61
CA VAL A 365 23.88 -4.42 17.44
C VAL A 365 25.15 -4.45 16.60
N GLN A 366 26.12 -5.22 17.05
CA GLN A 366 27.28 -5.60 16.27
C GLN A 366 27.04 -6.95 15.61
N ILE A 367 27.41 -7.05 14.34
CA ILE A 367 27.28 -8.26 13.53
C ILE A 367 28.63 -8.55 12.90
N GLU A 368 29.14 -9.76 13.15
CA GLU A 368 30.29 -10.34 12.48
C GLU A 368 29.81 -11.54 11.67
N LEU A 369 30.00 -11.50 10.35
CA LEU A 369 29.75 -12.65 9.49
C LEU A 369 30.95 -13.60 9.60
N ILE A 370 30.75 -14.76 10.22
CA ILE A 370 31.81 -15.77 10.42
C ILE A 370 31.96 -16.62 9.17
N SER A 371 30.85 -17.10 8.61
CA SER A 371 30.84 -17.87 7.37
C SER A 371 29.53 -17.70 6.62
N TYR A 372 29.59 -17.86 5.30
CA TYR A 372 28.44 -17.89 4.41
C TYR A 372 28.59 -19.05 3.44
N THR A 373 27.51 -19.76 3.18
CA THR A 373 27.45 -20.84 2.19
C THR A 373 26.07 -20.88 1.56
N GLU A 374 26.03 -20.99 0.25
CA GLU A 374 24.80 -21.27 -0.50
C GLU A 374 24.77 -22.76 -0.83
N VAL A 375 23.68 -23.45 -0.50
CA VAL A 375 23.50 -24.88 -0.76
C VAL A 375 22.41 -25.08 -1.80
N SER A 376 22.73 -25.75 -2.91
CA SER A 376 21.76 -26.05 -3.97
C SER A 376 20.61 -26.89 -3.44
N VAL A 377 19.38 -26.57 -3.83
CA VAL A 377 18.20 -27.29 -3.36
C VAL A 377 17.89 -28.52 -4.21
N ASP A 378 17.37 -29.57 -3.56
CA ASP A 378 16.89 -30.78 -4.23
C ASP A 378 15.96 -30.42 -5.40
N PRO A 379 16.27 -30.87 -6.64
CA PRO A 379 15.49 -30.54 -7.82
C PRO A 379 14.01 -30.92 -7.72
N ASP A 380 13.66 -32.01 -7.03
CA ASP A 380 12.28 -32.47 -6.88
C ASP A 380 11.50 -31.54 -5.95
N ILE A 381 12.10 -31.13 -4.83
CA ILE A 381 11.51 -30.14 -3.91
C ILE A 381 11.33 -28.80 -4.64
N ARG A 382 12.36 -28.36 -5.38
CA ARG A 382 12.30 -27.13 -6.19
C ARG A 382 11.16 -27.19 -7.20
N ASN A 383 11.05 -28.28 -7.96
CA ASN A 383 9.99 -28.48 -8.94
C ASN A 383 8.60 -28.49 -8.28
N HIS A 384 8.48 -29.08 -7.09
CA HIS A 384 7.25 -29.10 -6.30
C HIS A 384 6.81 -27.68 -5.91
N VAL A 385 7.71 -26.89 -5.32
CA VAL A 385 7.44 -25.48 -4.97
C VAL A 385 7.05 -24.68 -6.21
N LEU A 386 7.82 -24.79 -7.30
CA LEU A 386 7.56 -24.06 -8.54
C LEU A 386 6.21 -24.40 -9.18
N ARG A 387 5.70 -25.63 -8.99
CA ARG A 387 4.36 -25.99 -9.45
C ARG A 387 3.27 -25.28 -8.65
N LEU A 388 3.44 -25.16 -7.33
CA LEU A 388 2.45 -24.52 -6.46
C LEU A 388 2.43 -22.99 -6.57
N CYS A 389 3.58 -22.36 -6.89
CA CYS A 389 3.71 -20.91 -6.98
C CYS A 389 3.26 -20.28 -8.33
N ARG A 390 2.52 -21.00 -9.21
CA ARG A 390 2.08 -20.51 -10.53
C ARG A 390 0.66 -19.91 -10.47
N PRO A 391 0.49 -18.57 -10.59
CA PRO A 391 -0.78 -17.89 -10.35
C PRO A 391 -1.93 -18.27 -11.31
N ASN A 392 -1.60 -18.71 -12.52
CA ASN A 392 -2.59 -18.91 -13.61
C ASN A 392 -3.02 -20.36 -13.85
N GLN A 393 -2.64 -21.30 -12.98
CA GLN A 393 -3.25 -22.62 -13.01
C GLN A 393 -4.49 -22.64 -12.11
N LYS A 394 -5.65 -22.32 -12.69
CA LYS A 394 -6.96 -22.81 -12.18
C LYS A 394 -6.99 -24.36 -12.00
N ALA A 395 -5.95 -25.06 -12.45
CA ALA A 395 -5.75 -26.51 -12.38
C ALA A 395 -4.57 -26.97 -11.50
N ALA A 396 -3.89 -26.10 -10.74
CA ALA A 396 -2.94 -26.56 -9.73
C ALA A 396 -3.73 -27.03 -8.51
N THR A 397 -4.50 -28.12 -8.66
CA THR A 397 -5.15 -28.76 -7.53
C THR A 397 -4.06 -29.15 -6.56
N THR A 398 -4.05 -28.49 -5.42
CA THR A 398 -3.26 -28.88 -4.26
C THR A 398 -4.20 -29.40 -3.19
N SER A 399 -3.67 -30.17 -2.26
CA SER A 399 -4.41 -30.67 -1.10
C SER A 399 -3.74 -30.17 0.17
N LEU A 400 -4.49 -30.10 1.27
CA LEU A 400 -3.91 -29.80 2.58
C LEU A 400 -2.82 -30.82 2.95
N ALA A 401 -2.98 -32.09 2.54
CA ALA A 401 -1.98 -33.13 2.74
C ALA A 401 -0.67 -32.78 2.01
N GLU A 402 -0.76 -32.38 0.75
CA GLU A 402 0.41 -31.98 -0.05
C GLU A 402 1.15 -30.76 0.54
N ILE A 403 0.41 -29.74 1.00
CA ILE A 403 0.99 -28.56 1.66
C ILE A 403 1.70 -28.99 2.96
N CYS A 404 1.08 -29.87 3.74
CA CYS A 404 1.65 -30.43 4.97
C CYS A 404 2.95 -31.19 4.69
N ASP A 405 2.93 -32.11 3.71
CA ASP A 405 4.09 -32.92 3.34
C ASP A 405 5.24 -32.06 2.84
N LEU A 406 4.94 -31.06 2.00
CA LEU A 406 5.95 -30.14 1.49
C LEU A 406 6.56 -29.27 2.59
N ASN A 407 5.79 -28.81 3.58
CA ASN A 407 6.32 -28.05 4.71
C ASN A 407 7.36 -28.86 5.50
N PHE A 408 7.09 -30.15 5.74
CA PHE A 408 8.04 -31.06 6.40
C PHE A 408 9.24 -31.40 5.52
N ALA A 409 9.05 -31.58 4.21
CA ALA A 409 10.13 -31.80 3.25
C ALA A 409 11.09 -30.61 3.22
N LEU A 410 10.56 -29.39 3.14
CA LEU A 410 11.34 -28.15 3.21
C LEU A 410 12.06 -28.02 4.56
N GLY A 411 11.45 -28.40 5.68
CA GLY A 411 12.12 -28.41 6.99
C GLY A 411 13.34 -29.35 7.02
N LYS A 412 13.25 -30.52 6.38
CA LYS A 412 14.39 -31.45 6.26
C LYS A 412 15.47 -30.89 5.33
N GLU A 413 15.05 -30.26 4.24
CA GLU A 413 15.95 -29.70 3.24
C GLU A 413 16.75 -28.50 3.76
N PHE A 414 16.10 -27.61 4.52
CA PHE A 414 16.78 -26.53 5.24
C PHE A 414 17.76 -27.07 6.28
N PHE A 415 17.45 -28.17 6.96
CA PHE A 415 18.41 -28.81 7.86
C PHE A 415 19.59 -29.44 7.10
N ARG A 416 19.35 -30.09 5.96
CA ARG A 416 20.42 -30.60 5.09
C ARG A 416 21.38 -29.49 4.68
N ALA A 417 20.86 -28.32 4.32
CA ALA A 417 21.68 -27.15 3.99
C ALA A 417 22.57 -26.70 5.17
N ILE A 418 22.04 -26.75 6.40
CA ILE A 418 22.85 -26.47 7.60
C ILE A 418 23.98 -27.50 7.75
N GLU A 419 23.69 -28.79 7.57
CA GLU A 419 24.72 -29.85 7.65
C GLU A 419 25.82 -29.66 6.57
N GLU A 420 25.43 -29.33 5.34
CA GLU A 420 26.34 -29.13 4.22
C GLU A 420 27.17 -27.84 4.32
N SER A 421 26.65 -26.82 5.02
CA SER A 421 27.40 -25.60 5.33
C SER A 421 28.58 -25.83 6.28
N LYS A 422 28.64 -27.01 6.93
CA LYS A 422 29.67 -27.40 7.92
C LYS A 422 29.76 -26.46 9.13
N VAL A 423 28.69 -25.73 9.42
CA VAL A 423 28.57 -24.95 10.66
C VAL A 423 28.55 -25.91 11.85
N ASP A 424 29.39 -25.65 12.85
CA ASP A 424 29.34 -26.39 14.10
C ASP A 424 28.11 -25.97 14.92
N LEU A 425 27.09 -26.82 14.90
CA LEU A 425 25.88 -26.62 15.68
C LEU A 425 26.15 -26.52 17.19
N ALA A 426 27.30 -26.98 17.70
CA ALA A 426 27.68 -26.80 19.10
C ALA A 426 27.82 -25.31 19.49
N GLU A 427 28.27 -24.47 18.54
CA GLU A 427 28.52 -23.05 18.73
C GLU A 427 27.32 -22.15 18.41
N VAL A 428 26.23 -22.73 17.89
CA VAL A 428 25.02 -21.99 17.49
C VAL A 428 24.06 -21.88 18.67
N ASP A 429 23.78 -20.65 19.12
CA ASP A 429 22.73 -20.39 20.10
C ASP A 429 21.33 -20.48 19.46
N LEU A 430 21.15 -19.89 18.27
CA LEU A 430 19.84 -19.69 17.64
C LEU A 430 19.90 -19.91 16.13
N ILE A 431 18.88 -20.54 15.56
CA ILE A 431 18.69 -20.62 14.11
C ILE A 431 17.53 -19.70 13.71
N ALA A 432 17.75 -18.80 12.77
CA ALA A 432 16.71 -17.97 12.17
C ALA A 432 16.40 -18.47 10.77
N SER A 433 15.17 -18.91 10.51
CA SER A 433 14.75 -19.47 9.22
C SER A 433 13.57 -18.68 8.65
N HIS A 434 13.80 -17.97 7.54
CA HIS A 434 12.72 -17.38 6.76
C HIS A 434 11.78 -18.46 6.20
N GLY A 435 12.34 -19.61 5.83
CA GLY A 435 11.67 -20.63 5.03
C GLY A 435 11.54 -20.23 3.56
N GLN A 436 10.72 -20.96 2.83
CA GLN A 436 10.40 -20.68 1.43
C GLN A 436 9.01 -20.04 1.32
N THR A 437 8.91 -18.88 0.68
CA THR A 437 7.61 -18.27 0.36
C THR A 437 6.89 -19.10 -0.70
N LEU A 438 5.67 -19.53 -0.39
CA LEU A 438 4.75 -20.17 -1.35
C LEU A 438 3.62 -19.23 -1.79
N TRP A 439 3.13 -18.41 -0.86
CA TRP A 439 2.03 -17.49 -1.13
C TRP A 439 2.22 -16.17 -0.38
N HIS A 440 1.83 -15.07 -1.02
CA HIS A 440 1.88 -13.73 -0.43
C HIS A 440 0.71 -12.89 -0.95
N GLN A 441 -0.16 -12.48 -0.05
CA GLN A 441 -1.35 -11.66 -0.32
C GLN A 441 -1.39 -10.50 0.70
N PRO A 442 -0.62 -9.43 0.43
CA PRO A 442 -0.45 -8.33 1.39
C PRO A 442 -1.62 -7.32 1.39
N LEU A 443 -2.56 -7.46 0.44
CA LEU A 443 -3.66 -6.53 0.21
C LEU A 443 -5.02 -7.20 0.45
N GLY A 444 -6.03 -6.38 0.76
CA GLY A 444 -7.38 -6.83 1.09
C GLY A 444 -7.66 -6.91 2.59
N GLU A 445 -8.88 -7.29 2.97
CA GLU A 445 -9.27 -7.53 4.36
C GLU A 445 -8.62 -8.81 4.90
N ASP A 446 -8.49 -9.84 4.04
CA ASP A 446 -7.88 -11.13 4.38
C ASP A 446 -6.38 -11.18 4.02
N ARG A 447 -5.59 -10.26 4.59
CA ARG A 447 -4.13 -10.25 4.37
C ARG A 447 -3.53 -11.55 4.87
N SER A 448 -2.76 -12.23 4.02
CA SER A 448 -2.16 -13.52 4.37
C SER A 448 -0.84 -13.74 3.66
N THR A 449 0.02 -14.57 4.26
CA THR A 449 1.26 -15.02 3.63
C THR A 449 1.65 -16.38 4.19
N LEU A 450 2.34 -17.18 3.37
CA LEU A 450 2.75 -18.54 3.72
C LEU A 450 4.23 -18.73 3.36
N GLN A 451 5.05 -18.84 4.39
CA GLN A 451 6.42 -19.34 4.31
C GLN A 451 6.48 -20.73 4.95
N MET A 452 7.12 -21.68 4.27
CA MET A 452 7.21 -23.06 4.74
C MET A 452 8.66 -23.53 4.85
N ALA A 453 8.94 -24.22 5.94
CA ALA A 453 10.13 -24.99 6.28
C ALA A 453 9.95 -25.34 7.76
N GLU A 454 9.31 -26.48 8.05
CA GLU A 454 8.80 -26.79 9.39
C GLU A 454 9.87 -26.56 10.47
N PRO A 455 9.72 -25.52 11.32
CA PRO A 455 10.76 -25.16 12.28
C PRO A 455 10.95 -26.24 13.34
N SER A 456 9.92 -27.04 13.65
CA SER A 456 10.04 -28.14 14.60
C SER A 456 10.98 -29.25 14.09
N ILE A 457 11.05 -29.47 12.77
CA ILE A 457 12.00 -30.41 12.17
C ILE A 457 13.42 -29.89 12.33
N ILE A 458 13.63 -28.60 12.01
CA ILE A 458 14.94 -27.96 12.14
C ILE A 458 15.39 -27.96 13.61
N ALA A 459 14.51 -27.58 14.55
CA ALA A 459 14.80 -27.53 15.98
C ALA A 459 15.11 -28.92 16.55
N HIS A 460 14.30 -29.93 16.20
CA HIS A 460 14.50 -31.29 16.67
C HIS A 460 15.80 -31.92 16.19
N LYS A 461 16.19 -31.67 14.93
CA LYS A 461 17.40 -32.22 14.33
C LYS A 461 18.66 -31.47 14.78
N SER A 462 18.60 -30.14 14.85
CA SER A 462 19.74 -29.30 15.26
C SER A 462 19.96 -29.25 16.76
N LYS A 463 18.94 -29.60 17.56
CA LYS A 463 18.86 -29.37 19.01
C LYS A 463 18.87 -27.90 19.42
N ARG A 464 18.79 -26.98 18.45
CA ARG A 464 18.80 -25.54 18.67
C ARG A 464 17.40 -24.95 18.54
N THR A 465 17.18 -23.89 19.31
CA THR A 465 15.95 -23.10 19.20
C THR A 465 15.90 -22.43 17.83
N VAL A 466 14.73 -22.44 17.20
CA VAL A 466 14.50 -21.87 15.87
C VAL A 466 13.54 -20.69 15.96
N VAL A 467 13.85 -19.58 15.30
CA VAL A 467 12.90 -18.50 15.03
C VAL A 467 12.53 -18.53 13.55
N SER A 468 11.23 -18.51 13.25
CA SER A 468 10.73 -18.53 11.88
C SER A 468 9.53 -17.60 11.68
N ASN A 469 8.91 -17.60 10.49
CA ASN A 469 7.62 -16.94 10.24
C ASN A 469 7.60 -15.41 10.45
N PHE A 470 8.67 -14.72 10.04
CA PHE A 470 8.88 -13.29 10.29
C PHE A 470 7.83 -12.37 9.65
N ARG A 471 7.33 -12.70 8.45
CA ARG A 471 6.41 -11.82 7.69
C ARG A 471 5.02 -11.73 8.30
N VAL A 472 4.55 -12.77 8.97
CA VAL A 472 3.18 -12.82 9.50
C VAL A 472 2.95 -11.75 10.56
N ALA A 473 3.97 -11.46 11.38
CA ALA A 473 3.90 -10.40 12.38
C ALA A 473 3.74 -8.99 11.77
N GLU A 474 4.33 -8.73 10.60
CA GLU A 474 4.13 -7.47 9.87
C GLU A 474 2.70 -7.33 9.35
N LEU A 475 2.14 -8.40 8.78
CA LEU A 475 0.75 -8.40 8.31
C LEU A 475 -0.22 -8.19 9.47
N ALA A 476 0.02 -8.85 10.61
CA ALA A 476 -0.78 -8.69 11.82
C ALA A 476 -0.72 -7.26 12.38
N ALA A 477 0.41 -6.57 12.21
CA ALA A 477 0.57 -5.16 12.57
C ALA A 477 -0.02 -4.19 11.54
N GLY A 478 -0.68 -4.69 10.48
CA GLY A 478 -1.34 -3.88 9.46
C GLY A 478 -0.43 -3.39 8.33
N ARG A 479 0.76 -3.97 8.16
CA ARG A 479 1.69 -3.69 7.04
C ARG A 479 1.61 -4.77 5.96
N GLN A 480 2.44 -4.65 4.92
CA GLN A 480 2.46 -5.57 3.77
C GLN A 480 3.37 -6.80 3.99
N GLY A 481 4.27 -6.80 4.98
CA GLY A 481 5.21 -7.93 5.21
C GLY A 481 6.29 -8.10 4.15
N ALA A 482 6.45 -7.11 3.27
CA ALA A 482 7.52 -6.94 2.31
C ALA A 482 7.65 -5.44 1.93
N PRO A 483 8.83 -4.99 1.44
CA PRO A 483 10.12 -5.64 1.62
C PRO A 483 10.58 -5.57 3.10
N LEU A 484 11.14 -6.67 3.65
CA LEU A 484 11.69 -6.68 5.01
C LEU A 484 13.09 -6.10 5.11
N ALA A 485 13.81 -5.97 3.99
CA ALA A 485 15.21 -5.58 3.97
C ALA A 485 15.47 -4.12 4.32
N GLY A 486 14.45 -3.25 4.26
CA GLY A 486 14.65 -1.81 4.37
C GLY A 486 15.31 -1.35 5.68
N PHE A 487 14.94 -1.93 6.82
CA PHE A 487 15.57 -1.57 8.10
C PHE A 487 17.04 -1.99 8.17
N PHE A 488 17.38 -3.13 7.56
CA PHE A 488 18.72 -3.69 7.55
C PHE A 488 19.61 -2.86 6.63
N GLU A 489 19.12 -2.56 5.42
CA GLU A 489 19.80 -1.69 4.46
C GLU A 489 19.98 -0.27 5.01
N ALA A 490 18.99 0.26 5.73
CA ALA A 490 19.14 1.53 6.45
C ALA A 490 20.24 1.47 7.52
N GLY A 491 20.30 0.39 8.30
CA GLY A 491 21.37 0.21 9.27
C GLY A 491 22.76 0.11 8.64
N LEU A 492 22.86 -0.42 7.42
CA LEU A 492 24.12 -0.57 6.70
C LEU A 492 24.58 0.70 5.97
N LEU A 493 23.67 1.37 5.26
CA LEU A 493 24.04 2.33 4.22
C LEU A 493 23.75 3.79 4.60
N LEU A 494 23.06 4.07 5.71
CA LEU A 494 22.74 5.44 6.12
C LEU A 494 24.00 6.31 6.24
N ASP A 495 23.96 7.50 5.65
CA ASP A 495 25.04 8.48 5.69
C ASP A 495 24.54 9.83 6.22
N GLN A 496 25.44 10.62 6.80
CA GLN A 496 25.08 11.97 7.25
C GLN A 496 24.96 12.97 6.12
N LYS A 497 25.67 12.77 5.00
CA LYS A 497 25.77 13.78 3.93
C LYS A 497 25.32 13.28 2.57
N VAL A 498 25.16 11.98 2.43
CA VAL A 498 24.94 11.32 1.15
C VAL A 498 23.59 10.62 1.16
N THR A 499 22.72 11.01 0.23
CA THR A 499 21.46 10.31 -0.02
C THR A 499 21.74 9.06 -0.85
N ARG A 500 21.41 7.90 -0.28
CA ARG A 500 21.66 6.59 -0.89
C ARG A 500 20.36 5.88 -1.23
N ILE A 501 20.37 5.11 -2.31
CA ILE A 501 19.32 4.13 -2.60
C ILE A 501 19.95 2.74 -2.67
N SER A 502 19.39 1.78 -1.92
CA SER A 502 19.63 0.35 -2.14
C SER A 502 18.56 -0.20 -3.06
N GLN A 503 18.91 -0.51 -4.30
CA GLN A 503 18.01 -1.09 -5.29
C GLN A 503 18.30 -2.57 -5.46
N ASN A 504 17.46 -3.41 -4.90
CA ASN A 504 17.51 -4.84 -5.17
C ASN A 504 16.79 -5.15 -6.48
N ILE A 505 17.43 -5.95 -7.34
CA ILE A 505 16.86 -6.41 -8.60
C ILE A 505 16.90 -7.94 -8.61
N GLY A 506 15.93 -8.54 -7.93
CA GLY A 506 15.69 -9.99 -7.91
C GLY A 506 14.71 -10.40 -9.00
N GLY A 507 13.76 -11.27 -8.68
CA GLY A 507 12.60 -11.51 -9.56
C GLY A 507 11.75 -10.24 -9.70
N MET A 508 11.43 -9.61 -8.56
CA MET A 508 10.91 -8.25 -8.47
C MET A 508 12.03 -7.27 -8.12
N GLY A 509 11.84 -6.00 -8.48
CA GLY A 509 12.68 -4.89 -8.07
C GLY A 509 12.12 -4.20 -6.84
N ASN A 510 12.97 -3.86 -5.87
CA ASN A 510 12.59 -3.08 -4.69
C ASN A 510 13.67 -2.08 -4.29
N ALA A 511 13.26 -0.91 -3.82
CA ALA A 511 14.13 0.20 -3.46
C ALA A 511 13.99 0.52 -1.97
N THR A 512 15.13 0.73 -1.31
CA THR A 512 15.20 1.35 0.02
C THR A 512 15.90 2.69 -0.11
N VAL A 513 15.21 3.77 0.20
CA VAL A 513 15.70 5.15 0.08
C VAL A 513 16.17 5.66 1.43
N LEU A 514 17.39 6.18 1.46
CA LEU A 514 18.11 6.60 2.65
C LEU A 514 18.54 8.07 2.48
N PRO A 515 17.73 9.04 2.90
CA PRO A 515 18.10 10.45 2.84
C PRO A 515 19.36 10.77 3.65
N ALA A 516 20.16 11.72 3.18
CA ALA A 516 21.26 12.27 3.95
C ALA A 516 20.79 12.81 5.32
N SER A 517 21.46 12.40 6.40
CA SER A 517 21.04 12.71 7.77
C SER A 517 21.35 14.16 8.25
N SER A 518 21.95 15.03 7.42
CA SER A 518 22.46 16.36 7.80
C SER A 518 21.42 17.39 8.25
N ASN A 519 20.13 17.06 8.18
CA ASN A 519 19.04 17.89 8.72
C ASN A 519 18.65 17.54 10.18
N SER A 520 19.38 16.65 10.87
CA SER A 520 19.06 16.27 12.25
C SER A 520 20.14 16.66 13.27
N LYS A 521 19.75 17.45 14.28
CA LYS A 521 20.57 17.78 15.46
C LYS A 521 20.06 17.00 16.68
N SER A 522 20.23 15.66 16.76
CA SER A 522 20.33 14.90 18.04
C SER A 522 20.60 13.39 17.89
N ASP A 523 21.19 12.79 18.93
CA ASP A 523 21.84 11.45 19.00
C ASP A 523 20.94 10.23 19.38
N GLU A 524 19.61 10.24 19.18
CA GLU A 524 18.76 9.04 19.42
C GLU A 524 17.70 8.76 18.31
N LEU A 525 18.17 8.08 17.24
CA LEU A 525 17.58 6.96 16.48
C LEU A 525 16.08 6.91 16.04
N SER A 526 15.85 7.14 14.74
CA SER A 526 15.46 6.08 13.77
C SER A 526 15.73 6.57 12.34
N PRO A 527 16.32 5.77 11.44
CA PRO A 527 16.48 6.18 10.05
C PRO A 527 15.08 6.36 9.45
N VAL A 528 14.76 7.58 9.01
CA VAL A 528 13.60 7.81 8.16
C VAL A 528 13.98 7.29 6.78
N TYR A 529 13.47 6.11 6.43
CA TYR A 529 13.69 5.50 5.12
C TYR A 529 12.35 5.20 4.44
N LEU A 530 12.33 5.18 3.11
CA LEU A 530 11.25 4.60 2.34
C LEU A 530 11.63 3.21 1.88
N ALA A 531 10.67 2.29 1.81
CA ALA A 531 10.92 1.00 1.18
C ALA A 531 9.69 0.49 0.42
N PHE A 532 9.88 0.23 -0.88
CA PHE A 532 8.78 -0.19 -1.75
C PHE A 532 9.29 -1.00 -2.95
N ASP A 533 8.38 -1.73 -3.59
CA ASP A 533 8.68 -2.44 -4.83
C ASP A 533 8.53 -1.51 -6.05
N THR A 534 9.51 -1.50 -6.93
CA THR A 534 9.53 -0.69 -8.17
C THR A 534 8.78 -1.37 -9.31
N GLY A 535 8.70 -2.71 -9.30
CA GLY A 535 8.05 -3.50 -10.34
C GLY A 535 8.79 -4.80 -10.66
N PRO A 536 8.74 -5.29 -11.92
CA PRO A 536 9.48 -6.48 -12.31
C PRO A 536 10.99 -6.19 -12.27
N GLY A 537 11.76 -7.14 -11.71
CA GLY A 537 13.22 -7.17 -11.80
C GLY A 537 13.63 -8.04 -13.01
N ASN A 538 14.14 -9.23 -12.74
CA ASN A 538 14.52 -10.20 -13.77
C ASN A 538 13.37 -11.13 -14.19
N VAL A 539 12.23 -11.15 -13.49
CA VAL A 539 11.17 -12.15 -13.73
C VAL A 539 10.69 -12.20 -15.18
N LEU A 540 10.51 -11.04 -15.83
CA LEU A 540 10.05 -10.96 -17.22
C LEU A 540 11.19 -11.28 -18.20
N ILE A 541 12.43 -10.88 -17.88
CA ILE A 541 13.64 -11.12 -18.67
C ILE A 541 13.90 -12.63 -18.74
N ASP A 542 13.92 -13.28 -17.58
CA ASP A 542 14.18 -14.71 -17.44
C ASP A 542 13.09 -15.54 -18.13
N ALA A 543 11.83 -15.13 -18.01
CA ALA A 543 10.72 -15.75 -18.72
C ALA A 543 10.88 -15.62 -20.24
N ALA A 544 11.28 -14.44 -20.74
CA ALA A 544 11.51 -14.23 -22.16
C ALA A 544 12.68 -15.08 -22.67
N MET A 545 13.76 -15.20 -21.90
CA MET A 545 14.90 -16.07 -22.21
C MET A 545 14.48 -17.53 -22.32
N ARG A 546 13.67 -18.03 -21.38
CA ARG A 546 13.14 -19.40 -21.46
C ARG A 546 12.28 -19.60 -22.70
N ILE A 547 11.43 -18.64 -23.03
CA ILE A 547 10.53 -18.73 -24.19
C ILE A 547 11.32 -18.71 -25.51
N LEU A 548 12.27 -17.79 -25.66
CA LEU A 548 13.03 -17.60 -26.90
C LEU A 548 14.07 -18.69 -27.16
N THR A 549 14.53 -19.37 -26.10
CA THR A 549 15.56 -20.41 -26.20
C THR A 549 15.02 -21.83 -26.04
N ASP A 550 13.69 -22.00 -26.03
CA ASP A 550 13.01 -23.27 -25.74
C ASP A 550 13.52 -23.91 -24.43
N GLY A 551 13.74 -23.10 -23.41
CA GLY A 551 14.20 -23.51 -22.09
C GLY A 551 15.69 -23.88 -21.98
N LYS A 552 16.49 -23.70 -23.05
CA LYS A 552 17.94 -23.97 -23.00
C LYS A 552 18.70 -22.96 -22.14
N GLN A 553 18.20 -21.74 -22.04
CA GLN A 553 18.74 -20.70 -21.16
C GLN A 553 17.62 -20.14 -20.27
N HIS A 554 17.99 -19.79 -19.05
CA HIS A 554 17.03 -19.39 -18.02
C HIS A 554 17.08 -17.89 -17.69
N TYR A 555 18.15 -17.19 -18.07
CA TYR A 555 18.39 -15.76 -17.82
C TYR A 555 19.35 -15.20 -18.88
N ASP A 556 19.43 -13.88 -19.02
CA ASP A 556 20.37 -13.20 -19.93
C ASP A 556 21.72 -12.99 -19.23
N ARG A 557 22.65 -13.92 -19.45
CA ARG A 557 23.95 -13.92 -18.79
C ARG A 557 24.76 -12.66 -19.15
N ASP A 558 25.13 -11.91 -18.12
CA ASP A 558 25.88 -10.66 -18.22
C ASP A 558 25.22 -9.61 -19.15
N GLY A 559 23.91 -9.73 -19.39
CA GLY A 559 23.15 -8.84 -20.28
C GLY A 559 23.58 -8.90 -21.75
N ILE A 560 24.27 -9.96 -22.19
CA ILE A 560 24.90 -10.02 -23.52
C ILE A 560 23.86 -9.96 -24.64
N LEU A 561 22.72 -10.64 -24.47
CA LEU A 561 21.70 -10.70 -25.52
C LEU A 561 20.93 -9.38 -25.60
N GLY A 562 20.57 -8.80 -24.45
CA GLY A 562 19.97 -7.48 -24.37
C GLY A 562 20.86 -6.37 -24.95
N ALA A 563 22.17 -6.44 -24.73
CA ALA A 563 23.13 -5.45 -25.27
C ALA A 563 23.16 -5.46 -26.81
N LYS A 564 23.02 -6.63 -27.45
CA LYS A 564 22.97 -6.75 -28.92
C LYS A 564 21.72 -6.12 -29.52
N GLY A 565 20.62 -6.07 -28.77
CA GLY A 565 19.35 -5.51 -29.21
C GLY A 565 19.15 -4.05 -28.84
N GLU A 566 20.14 -3.38 -28.25
CA GLU A 566 19.99 -2.05 -27.66
C GLU A 566 19.54 -0.99 -28.68
N SER A 567 20.01 -1.06 -29.94
CA SER A 567 19.61 -0.13 -31.00
C SER A 567 18.18 -0.35 -31.53
N GLU A 568 17.53 -1.44 -31.14
CA GLU A 568 16.22 -1.86 -31.63
C GLU A 568 15.15 -1.90 -30.52
N ILE A 569 15.45 -1.33 -29.35
CA ILE A 569 14.50 -1.22 -28.24
C ILE A 569 13.21 -0.54 -28.72
N ASP A 570 12.07 -1.17 -28.43
CA ASP A 570 10.75 -0.64 -28.72
C ASP A 570 10.31 0.29 -27.57
N GLU A 571 10.74 1.55 -27.64
CA GLU A 571 10.47 2.55 -26.59
C GLU A 571 8.96 2.80 -26.42
N ASP A 572 8.18 2.77 -27.50
CA ASP A 572 6.72 2.94 -27.44
C ASP A 572 6.06 1.78 -26.67
N LEU A 573 6.56 0.57 -26.84
CA LEU A 573 6.10 -0.58 -26.06
C LEU A 573 6.48 -0.46 -24.59
N VAL A 574 7.70 -0.03 -24.26
CA VAL A 574 8.12 0.22 -22.87
C VAL A 574 7.19 1.26 -22.24
N ASP A 575 6.99 2.38 -22.92
CA ASP A 575 6.16 3.48 -22.47
C ASP A 575 4.71 3.07 -22.23
N SER A 576 4.12 2.39 -23.23
CA SER A 576 2.73 1.96 -23.16
C SER A 576 2.53 0.88 -22.11
N PHE A 577 3.48 -0.04 -21.91
CA PHE A 577 3.41 -1.03 -20.85
C PHE A 577 3.42 -0.36 -19.47
N LEU A 578 4.39 0.53 -19.21
CA LEU A 578 4.50 1.21 -17.91
C LEU A 578 3.34 2.17 -17.63
N LYS A 579 2.72 2.76 -18.66
CA LYS A 579 1.55 3.65 -18.52
C LYS A 579 0.23 2.87 -18.35
N SER A 580 0.13 1.67 -18.93
CA SER A 580 -1.11 0.89 -18.93
C SER A 580 -1.30 0.03 -17.68
N GLU A 581 -0.21 -0.39 -17.04
CA GLU A 581 -0.25 -1.20 -15.83
C GLU A 581 -0.39 -0.32 -14.56
N PRO A 582 -1.57 -0.30 -13.89
CA PRO A 582 -1.87 0.64 -12.79
C PRO A 582 -0.90 0.55 -11.61
N TYR A 583 -0.24 -0.59 -11.42
CA TYR A 583 0.75 -0.75 -10.37
C TYR A 583 1.85 0.30 -10.42
N PHE A 584 2.32 0.71 -11.61
CA PHE A 584 3.41 1.67 -11.71
C PHE A 584 3.00 3.08 -11.23
N GLN A 585 1.72 3.45 -11.31
CA GLN A 585 1.21 4.75 -10.85
C GLN A 585 0.81 4.77 -9.36
N ARG A 586 0.71 3.60 -8.72
CA ARG A 586 0.38 3.50 -7.30
C ARG A 586 1.50 4.10 -6.44
N GLN A 587 1.14 4.95 -5.48
CA GLN A 587 2.04 5.53 -4.46
C GLN A 587 2.50 4.47 -3.44
N PRO A 588 3.73 4.56 -2.91
CA PRO A 588 4.14 3.79 -1.72
C PRO A 588 3.20 4.04 -0.51
N PRO A 589 2.97 3.03 0.36
CA PRO A 589 3.59 1.72 0.37
C PRO A 589 2.98 0.79 -0.70
N LYS A 590 3.86 0.13 -1.46
CA LYS A 590 3.47 -0.76 -2.56
C LYS A 590 4.41 -1.96 -2.62
N THR A 591 3.82 -3.13 -2.77
CA THR A 591 4.51 -4.39 -3.02
C THR A 591 3.85 -5.12 -4.18
N THR A 592 4.62 -5.98 -4.84
CA THR A 592 4.14 -6.79 -5.95
C THR A 592 4.86 -8.13 -5.97
N GLY A 593 4.41 -8.99 -6.87
CA GLY A 593 4.92 -10.32 -7.05
C GLY A 593 4.50 -10.90 -8.39
N ARG A 594 4.62 -12.22 -8.48
CA ARG A 594 4.34 -12.98 -9.70
C ARG A 594 2.85 -12.97 -10.04
N GLU A 595 1.99 -12.71 -9.07
CA GLU A 595 0.56 -12.54 -9.25
C GLU A 595 0.23 -11.42 -10.24
N LEU A 596 1.07 -10.37 -10.30
CA LEU A 596 0.95 -9.31 -11.28
C LEU A 596 1.96 -9.50 -12.42
N PHE A 597 3.26 -9.62 -12.12
CA PHE A 597 4.31 -9.75 -13.13
C PHE A 597 4.69 -11.22 -13.35
N SER A 598 3.90 -11.91 -14.17
CA SER A 598 4.03 -13.34 -14.44
C SER A 598 4.72 -13.68 -15.76
N ASP A 599 5.11 -14.95 -15.91
CA ASP A 599 5.61 -15.52 -17.17
C ASP A 599 4.57 -15.37 -18.32
N ASP A 600 3.27 -15.28 -18.03
CA ASP A 600 2.23 -15.07 -19.04
C ASP A 600 2.28 -13.65 -19.63
N ILE A 601 2.62 -12.64 -18.83
CA ILE A 601 2.88 -11.29 -19.33
C ILE A 601 4.09 -11.32 -20.27
N SER A 602 5.17 -11.96 -19.86
CA SER A 602 6.37 -12.09 -20.71
C SER A 602 6.02 -12.82 -22.02
N CYS A 603 5.23 -13.89 -21.97
CA CYS A 603 4.73 -14.59 -23.16
C CYS A 603 3.92 -13.69 -24.10
N ALA A 604 3.03 -12.85 -23.56
CA ALA A 604 2.27 -11.90 -24.35
C ALA A 604 3.17 -10.83 -25.01
N LEU A 605 4.14 -10.31 -24.27
CA LEU A 605 5.12 -9.34 -24.76
C LEU A 605 6.00 -9.94 -25.88
N VAL A 606 6.55 -11.13 -25.66
CA VAL A 606 7.36 -11.86 -26.65
C VAL A 606 6.55 -12.09 -27.93
N LYS A 607 5.33 -12.63 -27.83
CA LYS A 607 4.47 -12.88 -29.00
C LYS A 607 4.15 -11.59 -29.77
N ARG A 608 3.84 -10.50 -29.05
CA ARG A 608 3.54 -9.21 -29.67
C ARG A 608 4.73 -8.67 -30.46
N MET A 609 5.92 -8.73 -29.89
CA MET A 609 7.14 -8.24 -30.55
C MET A 609 7.63 -9.15 -31.68
N GLN A 610 7.45 -10.48 -31.55
CA GLN A 610 7.69 -11.40 -32.66
C GLN A 610 6.73 -11.11 -33.83
N ALA A 611 5.46 -10.82 -33.55
CA ALA A 611 4.48 -10.45 -34.56
C ALA A 611 4.81 -9.12 -35.26
N SER A 612 5.51 -8.19 -34.59
CA SER A 612 6.04 -6.96 -35.19
C SER A 612 7.41 -7.12 -35.84
N GLY A 613 7.94 -8.35 -35.92
CA GLY A 613 9.19 -8.66 -36.61
C GLY A 613 10.47 -8.35 -35.82
N LYS A 614 10.38 -8.12 -34.51
CA LYS A 614 11.55 -7.88 -33.65
C LYS A 614 12.40 -9.15 -33.48
N SER A 615 13.72 -8.98 -33.49
CA SER A 615 14.69 -10.04 -33.21
C SER A 615 14.61 -10.50 -31.74
N PRO A 616 15.06 -11.73 -31.41
CA PRO A 616 15.19 -12.17 -30.02
C PRO A 616 16.01 -11.20 -29.14
N GLU A 617 17.09 -10.65 -29.70
CA GLU A 617 17.94 -9.63 -29.07
C GLU A 617 17.14 -8.37 -28.73
N ALA A 618 16.39 -7.83 -29.69
CA ALA A 618 15.56 -6.63 -29.49
C ALA A 618 14.44 -6.86 -28.46
N ILE A 619 13.87 -8.07 -28.42
CA ILE A 619 12.86 -8.48 -27.44
C ILE A 619 13.44 -8.45 -26.02
N ILE A 620 14.60 -9.07 -25.81
CA ILE A 620 15.26 -9.09 -24.51
C ILE A 620 15.71 -7.69 -24.09
N ALA A 621 16.24 -6.88 -25.02
CA ALA A 621 16.60 -5.50 -24.77
C ALA A 621 15.39 -4.66 -24.32
N THR A 622 14.26 -4.79 -25.01
CA THR A 622 13.01 -4.08 -24.70
C THR A 622 12.45 -4.49 -23.34
N ILE A 623 12.40 -5.79 -23.03
CA ILE A 623 11.91 -6.28 -21.73
C ILE A 623 12.86 -5.87 -20.59
N THR A 624 14.18 -5.91 -20.83
CA THR A 624 15.16 -5.40 -19.87
C THR A 624 14.99 -3.89 -19.63
N ARG A 625 14.64 -3.13 -20.68
CA ARG A 625 14.34 -1.70 -20.56
C ARG A 625 13.09 -1.44 -19.73
N ILE A 626 12.05 -2.27 -19.80
CA ILE A 626 10.86 -2.15 -18.92
C ILE A 626 11.29 -2.14 -17.45
N THR A 627 12.17 -3.05 -17.04
CA THR A 627 12.70 -3.10 -15.66
C THR A 627 13.45 -1.82 -15.30
N ALA A 628 14.43 -1.43 -16.11
CA ALA A 628 15.28 -0.27 -15.82
C ALA A 628 14.48 1.05 -15.80
N GLU A 629 13.55 1.22 -16.74
CA GLU A 629 12.69 2.39 -16.84
C GLU A 629 11.65 2.43 -15.71
N SER A 630 11.14 1.28 -15.26
CA SER A 630 10.22 1.22 -14.11
C SER A 630 10.89 1.71 -12.83
N ILE A 631 12.15 1.33 -12.60
CA ILE A 631 12.96 1.79 -11.46
C ILE A 631 13.17 3.30 -11.55
N ALA A 632 13.61 3.79 -12.70
CA ALA A 632 13.89 5.21 -12.85
C ALA A 632 12.65 6.10 -12.67
N ARG A 633 11.52 5.71 -13.28
CA ARG A 633 10.26 6.42 -13.07
C ARG A 633 9.81 6.40 -11.63
N ALA A 634 10.00 5.29 -10.93
CA ALA A 634 9.67 5.22 -9.52
C ALA A 634 10.51 6.19 -8.68
N TYR A 635 11.79 6.39 -9.01
CA TYR A 635 12.62 7.39 -8.34
C TYR A 635 12.12 8.81 -8.61
N GLU A 636 11.83 9.13 -9.86
CA GLU A 636 11.33 10.45 -10.24
C GLU A 636 9.97 10.77 -9.64
N GLN A 637 9.07 9.77 -9.56
CA GLN A 637 7.70 9.95 -9.09
C GLN A 637 7.56 9.91 -7.57
N PHE A 638 8.41 9.15 -6.87
CA PHE A 638 8.23 8.88 -5.45
C PHE A 638 9.42 9.31 -4.60
N VAL A 639 10.64 9.12 -5.10
CA VAL A 639 11.86 9.36 -4.32
C VAL A 639 12.25 10.83 -4.33
N ILE A 640 12.38 11.44 -5.52
CA ILE A 640 12.73 12.86 -5.63
C ILE A 640 11.71 13.75 -4.86
N PRO A 641 10.39 13.54 -4.99
CA PRO A 641 9.42 14.30 -4.20
C PRO A 641 9.52 14.06 -2.70
N PHE A 642 9.89 12.85 -2.28
CA PHE A 642 10.12 12.52 -0.87
C PHE A 642 11.35 13.22 -0.28
N LEU A 643 12.42 13.38 -1.07
CA LEU A 643 13.64 14.07 -0.65
C LEU A 643 13.43 15.59 -0.50
N GLY A 644 12.52 16.18 -1.28
CA GLY A 644 12.20 17.61 -1.26
C GLY A 644 13.13 18.48 -2.10
N GLU A 645 12.82 19.77 -2.22
CA GLU A 645 13.59 20.71 -3.06
C GLU A 645 15.04 20.87 -2.56
N GLY A 646 16.00 20.75 -3.48
CA GLY A 646 17.44 20.92 -3.19
C GLY A 646 18.14 19.68 -2.66
N HIS A 647 17.47 18.52 -2.68
CA HIS A 647 18.04 17.23 -2.28
C HIS A 647 18.03 16.25 -3.46
N ASP A 648 19.21 15.83 -3.88
CA ASP A 648 19.41 14.89 -4.98
C ASP A 648 19.73 13.47 -4.48
N ILE A 649 19.70 12.51 -5.41
CA ILE A 649 20.16 11.15 -5.18
C ILE A 649 21.66 11.13 -5.48
N ASP A 650 22.50 10.92 -4.48
CA ASP A 650 23.96 10.93 -4.67
C ASP A 650 24.48 9.56 -5.15
N GLU A 651 24.00 8.48 -4.53
CA GLU A 651 24.52 7.12 -4.76
C GLU A 651 23.37 6.10 -4.88
N ILE A 652 23.43 5.27 -5.92
CA ILE A 652 22.47 4.19 -6.18
C ILE A 652 23.25 2.87 -6.16
N TYR A 653 23.06 2.07 -5.12
CA TYR A 653 23.65 0.75 -4.97
C TYR A 653 22.70 -0.33 -5.48
N ILE A 654 23.09 -1.01 -6.56
CA ILE A 654 22.35 -2.13 -7.13
C ILE A 654 22.77 -3.42 -6.44
N CYS A 655 21.81 -4.19 -5.95
CA CYS A 655 22.00 -5.53 -5.39
C CYS A 655 21.02 -6.55 -6.01
N GLY A 656 21.12 -7.80 -5.59
CA GLY A 656 20.46 -8.91 -6.27
C GLY A 656 21.08 -9.17 -7.64
N GLY A 657 20.58 -10.16 -8.35
CA GLY A 657 21.28 -10.61 -9.54
C GLY A 657 21.14 -9.71 -10.77
N GLY A 658 20.17 -8.81 -10.78
CA GLY A 658 20.12 -7.74 -11.79
C GLY A 658 21.31 -6.77 -11.69
N ALA A 659 22.06 -6.75 -10.58
CA ALA A 659 23.32 -6.01 -10.46
C ALA A 659 24.39 -6.47 -11.47
N TYR A 660 24.26 -7.68 -12.02
CA TYR A 660 25.16 -8.22 -13.04
C TYR A 660 24.66 -8.00 -14.47
N ASN A 661 23.53 -7.32 -14.67
CA ASN A 661 23.04 -6.95 -16.00
C ASN A 661 23.44 -5.48 -16.31
N PRO A 662 24.51 -5.26 -17.11
CA PRO A 662 25.03 -3.91 -17.37
C PRO A 662 24.04 -3.02 -18.12
N ASN A 663 23.07 -3.59 -18.86
CA ASN A 663 22.07 -2.81 -19.58
C ASN A 663 21.16 -2.01 -18.64
N ILE A 664 20.86 -2.58 -17.46
CA ILE A 664 20.05 -1.91 -16.44
C ILE A 664 20.86 -0.77 -15.81
N LEU A 665 22.10 -1.06 -15.38
CA LEU A 665 22.97 -0.07 -14.75
C LEU A 665 23.27 1.11 -15.68
N LYS A 666 23.56 0.82 -16.97
CA LYS A 666 23.81 1.83 -17.99
C LYS A 666 22.61 2.76 -18.17
N HIS A 667 21.40 2.22 -18.19
CA HIS A 667 20.18 3.02 -18.31
C HIS A 667 19.95 3.90 -17.08
N LEU A 668 20.09 3.35 -15.88
CA LEU A 668 19.97 4.12 -14.64
C LEU A 668 21.02 5.24 -14.57
N GLN A 669 22.26 4.96 -14.94
CA GLN A 669 23.34 5.96 -14.97
C GLN A 669 23.06 7.06 -16.00
N ALA A 670 22.47 6.74 -17.15
CA ALA A 670 22.08 7.71 -18.15
C ALA A 670 20.90 8.60 -17.68
N ARG A 671 19.97 8.03 -16.91
CA ARG A 671 18.80 8.75 -16.39
C ARG A 671 19.13 9.63 -15.18
N PHE A 672 20.11 9.22 -14.37
CA PHE A 672 20.62 9.97 -13.21
C PHE A 672 22.12 10.26 -13.37
N PRO A 673 22.51 11.21 -14.26
CA PRO A 673 23.90 11.46 -14.61
C PRO A 673 24.74 12.01 -13.45
N GLU A 674 24.13 12.72 -12.51
CA GLU A 674 24.80 13.27 -11.32
C GLU A 674 24.95 12.23 -10.19
N SER A 675 24.19 11.13 -10.25
CA SER A 675 24.26 10.04 -9.28
C SER A 675 25.35 9.04 -9.64
N ARG A 676 25.99 8.43 -8.64
CA ARG A 676 26.87 7.27 -8.85
C ARG A 676 26.07 5.99 -8.81
N VAL A 677 25.94 5.29 -9.94
CA VAL A 677 25.29 3.96 -10.00
C VAL A 677 26.35 2.87 -9.85
N LEU A 678 26.30 2.14 -8.73
CA LEU A 678 27.33 1.20 -8.30
C LEU A 678 26.71 -0.14 -7.92
N LYS A 679 27.52 -1.21 -7.83
CA LYS A 679 27.07 -2.45 -7.19
C LYS A 679 27.18 -2.31 -5.69
N LEU A 680 26.36 -3.05 -4.94
CA LEU A 680 26.46 -3.06 -3.48
C LEU A 680 27.84 -3.54 -2.98
N ASN A 681 28.57 -4.33 -3.77
CA ASN A 681 29.96 -4.70 -3.47
C ASN A 681 30.91 -3.49 -3.38
N ASP A 682 30.57 -2.39 -4.05
CA ASP A 682 31.34 -1.15 -4.08
C ASP A 682 30.87 -0.15 -3.00
N ALA A 683 29.92 -0.55 -2.16
CA ALA A 683 29.44 0.25 -1.04
C ALA A 683 30.51 0.37 0.05
N PRO A 684 30.45 1.41 0.90
CA PRO A 684 31.35 1.55 2.04
C PRO A 684 31.16 0.44 3.10
N THR A 685 30.19 -0.45 2.93
CA THR A 685 29.84 -1.52 3.85
C THR A 685 30.59 -2.81 3.51
N LYS A 686 31.13 -3.47 4.53
CA LYS A 686 31.98 -4.67 4.39
C LYS A 686 31.20 -5.98 4.45
N LEU A 687 29.97 -6.00 3.93
CA LEU A 687 29.13 -7.20 3.89
C LEU A 687 29.06 -7.72 2.45
N ASP A 688 29.36 -9.01 2.25
CA ASP A 688 29.10 -9.66 0.96
C ASP A 688 27.61 -9.54 0.62
N PRO A 689 27.24 -8.92 -0.50
CA PRO A 689 25.84 -8.77 -0.88
C PRO A 689 25.08 -10.09 -1.03
N SER A 690 25.78 -11.19 -1.32
CA SER A 690 25.20 -12.54 -1.35
C SER A 690 24.72 -12.98 0.03
N ALA A 691 25.45 -12.62 1.09
CA ALA A 691 25.11 -12.99 2.47
C ALA A 691 24.07 -12.06 3.12
N LYS A 692 23.78 -10.91 2.50
CA LYS A 692 22.95 -9.82 3.06
C LYS A 692 21.64 -10.32 3.68
N GLU A 693 20.90 -11.13 2.94
CA GLU A 693 19.57 -11.57 3.39
C GLU A 693 19.63 -12.60 4.50
N ALA A 694 20.54 -13.57 4.43
CA ALA A 694 20.73 -14.55 5.48
C ALA A 694 21.19 -13.89 6.80
N VAL A 695 22.08 -12.89 6.72
CA VAL A 695 22.50 -12.08 7.87
C VAL A 695 21.34 -11.26 8.45
N MET A 696 20.50 -10.66 7.60
CA MET A 696 19.30 -9.95 8.04
C MET A 696 18.37 -10.88 8.83
N PHE A 697 18.12 -12.11 8.36
CA PHE A 697 17.29 -13.06 9.09
C PHE A 697 17.93 -13.51 10.41
N ALA A 698 19.24 -13.72 10.45
CA ALA A 698 19.96 -13.98 11.70
C ALA A 698 19.73 -12.85 12.72
N LEU A 699 19.78 -11.59 12.28
CA LEU A 699 19.46 -10.44 13.12
C LEU A 699 17.98 -10.44 13.57
N LEU A 700 17.03 -10.71 12.68
CA LEU A 700 15.61 -10.80 13.05
C LEU A 700 15.37 -11.88 14.11
N GLY A 701 16.02 -13.04 13.99
CA GLY A 701 15.98 -14.09 15.01
C GLY A 701 16.50 -13.61 16.36
N TYR A 702 17.66 -12.95 16.37
CA TYR A 702 18.24 -12.34 17.55
C TYR A 702 17.27 -11.34 18.22
N LEU A 703 16.69 -10.43 17.43
CA LEU A 703 15.75 -9.42 17.92
C LEU A 703 14.45 -10.04 18.47
N CYS A 704 13.95 -11.10 17.83
CA CYS A 704 12.78 -11.86 18.29
C CYS A 704 12.99 -12.38 19.71
N ILE A 705 14.12 -13.07 19.93
CA ILE A 705 14.48 -13.64 21.23
C ILE A 705 14.72 -12.55 22.28
N CYS A 706 15.30 -11.42 21.89
CA CYS A 706 15.49 -10.27 22.77
C CYS A 706 14.23 -9.44 23.00
N GLY A 707 13.12 -9.72 22.31
CA GLY A 707 11.87 -8.95 22.44
C GLY A 707 11.94 -7.53 21.87
N ARG A 708 12.70 -7.32 20.79
CA ARG A 708 12.96 -6.00 20.21
C ARG A 708 12.34 -5.89 18.81
N SER A 709 11.72 -4.75 18.50
CA SER A 709 11.21 -4.50 17.14
C SER A 709 12.27 -3.83 16.25
N VAL A 710 12.11 -3.96 14.94
CA VAL A 710 12.91 -3.22 13.95
C VAL A 710 12.38 -1.79 13.75
N PRO A 711 13.20 -0.86 13.22
CA PRO A 711 12.71 0.39 12.64
C PRO A 711 11.69 0.11 11.53
N ILE A 712 10.70 1.00 11.38
CA ILE A 712 9.61 0.86 10.41
C ILE A 712 9.78 1.95 9.34
N ALA A 713 9.56 1.58 8.08
CA ALA A 713 9.62 2.51 6.94
C ALA A 713 8.61 3.65 7.12
N ALA A 714 8.97 4.85 6.68
CA ALA A 714 8.16 6.05 6.86
C ALA A 714 6.83 6.01 6.09
N ASP A 715 6.78 5.25 4.99
CA ASP A 715 5.60 5.03 4.17
C ASP A 715 4.75 3.83 4.59
N ALA A 716 5.10 3.11 5.67
CA ALA A 716 4.32 1.96 6.11
C ALA A 716 2.88 2.35 6.50
N GLU A 717 1.91 1.46 6.24
CA GLU A 717 0.49 1.71 6.57
C GLU A 717 0.23 1.83 8.07
N SER A 718 1.09 1.21 8.87
CA SER A 718 1.04 1.22 10.32
C SER A 718 2.45 1.35 10.89
N LEU A 719 2.62 2.26 11.85
CA LEU A 719 3.85 2.46 12.61
C LEU A 719 3.83 1.71 13.96
N ASP A 720 2.85 0.82 14.16
CA ASP A 720 2.76 0.01 15.38
C ASP A 720 3.94 -0.98 15.43
N PRO A 721 4.75 -0.98 16.49
CA PRO A 721 5.90 -1.87 16.60
C PRO A 721 5.44 -3.33 16.66
N ALA A 722 6.16 -4.20 15.94
CA ALA A 722 5.97 -5.64 15.99
C ALA A 722 7.31 -6.35 16.22
N ILE A 723 7.30 -7.35 17.09
CA ILE A 723 8.41 -8.29 17.22
C ILE A 723 8.22 -9.35 16.14
N LEU A 724 9.19 -9.48 15.24
CA LEU A 724 9.07 -10.37 14.10
C LEU A 724 9.55 -11.77 14.45
N GLY A 725 8.76 -12.77 14.09
CA GLY A 725 9.12 -14.18 14.18
C GLY A 725 8.38 -14.95 15.28
N VAL A 726 8.45 -16.28 15.19
CA VAL A 726 7.83 -17.26 16.09
C VAL A 726 8.91 -18.20 16.60
N VAL A 727 8.99 -18.36 17.92
CA VAL A 727 10.01 -19.20 18.57
C VAL A 727 9.53 -20.65 18.66
N THR A 728 10.31 -21.57 18.09
CA THR A 728 10.15 -23.02 18.22
C THR A 728 11.24 -23.55 19.15
N PRO A 729 10.88 -24.05 20.36
CA PRO A 729 11.86 -24.48 21.36
C PRO A 729 12.77 -25.63 20.90
N GLY A 730 14.08 -25.44 21.03
CA GLY A 730 15.09 -26.50 21.00
C GLY A 730 15.51 -26.93 22.41
N GLU A 731 16.49 -27.82 22.53
CA GLU A 731 16.99 -28.30 23.84
C GLU A 731 17.61 -27.15 24.66
N ASN A 732 18.19 -26.16 23.97
CA ASN A 732 18.80 -24.98 24.59
C ASN A 732 17.81 -23.83 24.90
N TYR A 733 16.51 -23.99 24.66
CA TYR A 733 15.52 -22.90 24.79
C TYR A 733 15.55 -22.21 26.17
N ARG A 734 15.58 -23.01 27.25
CA ARG A 734 15.61 -22.48 28.62
C ARG A 734 16.90 -21.71 28.90
N GLU A 735 18.03 -22.17 28.36
CA GLU A 735 19.33 -21.52 28.52
C GLU A 735 19.34 -20.16 27.83
N ILE A 736 18.88 -20.08 26.58
CA ILE A 736 18.77 -18.83 25.83
C ILE A 736 17.91 -17.81 26.59
N LEU A 737 16.72 -18.22 27.03
CA LEU A 737 15.83 -17.32 27.77
C LEU A 737 16.47 -16.84 29.08
N GLN A 738 17.22 -17.68 29.79
CA GLN A 738 17.94 -17.25 30.98
C GLN A 738 19.05 -16.25 30.67
N LYS A 739 19.83 -16.46 29.59
CA LYS A 739 20.86 -15.51 29.14
C LYS A 739 20.23 -14.15 28.83
N VAL A 740 19.12 -14.17 28.11
CA VAL A 740 18.37 -12.99 27.69
C VAL A 740 17.79 -12.25 28.90
N VAL A 741 17.04 -12.93 29.78
CA VAL A 741 16.43 -12.33 30.98
C VAL A 741 17.45 -11.74 31.95
N ARG A 742 18.65 -12.34 32.04
CA ARG A 742 19.74 -11.87 32.91
C ARG A 742 20.58 -10.76 32.30
N ALA A 743 20.43 -10.47 31.00
CA ALA A 743 21.14 -9.37 30.38
C ALA A 743 20.65 -8.03 30.97
N GLN A 744 21.58 -7.17 31.40
CA GLN A 744 21.26 -5.90 32.07
C GLN A 744 20.35 -4.99 31.22
N ASP A 745 20.38 -5.14 29.90
CA ASP A 745 19.63 -4.34 28.94
C ASP A 745 18.26 -4.93 28.54
N PHE A 746 17.89 -6.11 29.05
CA PHE A 746 16.64 -6.81 28.69
C PHE A 746 15.35 -6.08 29.14
N GLY A 747 15.47 -4.97 29.86
CA GLY A 747 14.34 -4.16 30.34
C GLY A 747 14.33 -2.70 29.90
N ASN A 748 15.35 -2.21 29.18
CA ASN A 748 15.50 -0.76 29.01
C ASN A 748 14.91 -0.18 27.72
N ILE A 749 14.91 -0.85 26.54
CA ILE A 749 14.42 -0.19 25.30
C ILE A 749 13.88 -1.19 24.25
N GLY A 750 12.69 -0.91 23.72
CA GLY A 750 11.89 -1.81 22.85
C GLY A 750 12.17 -1.78 21.34
N LYS A 751 13.24 -1.12 20.87
CA LYS A 751 13.56 -0.98 19.43
C LYS A 751 15.04 -1.24 19.11
N LEU A 752 15.32 -1.69 17.90
CA LEU A 752 16.69 -1.80 17.35
C LEU A 752 17.29 -0.39 17.12
N GLY A 753 18.54 -0.21 17.56
CA GLY A 753 19.37 0.98 17.29
C GLY A 753 20.11 0.86 15.96
N ARG A 754 21.41 1.17 15.94
CA ARG A 754 22.29 1.04 14.77
C ARG A 754 22.77 -0.40 14.57
N ILE A 755 23.13 -0.72 13.32
CA ILE A 755 23.79 -1.97 12.94
C ILE A 755 25.25 -1.66 12.63
N LEU A 756 26.18 -2.39 13.26
CA LEU A 756 27.61 -2.22 13.07
C LEU A 756 28.21 -3.52 12.52
N MET A 757 28.80 -3.47 11.33
CA MET A 757 29.47 -4.63 10.73
C MET A 757 30.93 -4.69 11.17
N LEU A 758 31.33 -5.82 11.75
CA LEU A 758 32.72 -6.08 12.16
C LEU A 758 33.48 -6.84 11.06
N GLU A 759 34.77 -6.54 10.91
CA GLU A 759 35.67 -7.33 10.07
C GLU A 759 35.95 -8.69 10.71
N SER A 760 35.87 -9.76 9.92
CA SER A 760 36.58 -10.98 10.28
C SER A 760 38.07 -10.66 10.28
N LYS A 761 38.75 -10.86 11.41
CA LYS A 761 40.22 -10.85 11.40
C LYS A 761 40.65 -12.02 10.52
N GLY A 762 41.11 -11.71 9.31
CA GLY A 762 41.71 -12.68 8.38
C GLY A 762 42.93 -13.37 8.98
#